data_AF-K8GNG5-F1
#
_entry.id   AF-K8GNG5-F1
#
_cell.length_a   1.000
_cell.length_b   1.000
_cell.length_c   1.000
_cell.angle_alpha   90.00
_cell.angle_beta   90.00
_cell.angle_gamma   90.00
#
_symmetry.space_group_name_H-M   'P 1'
#
loop_
_entity.id
_entity.type
_entity.pdbx_description
1 polymer ?
#
loop_
_entity_poly.entity_id
_entity_poly.type
_entity_poly.pdbx_seq_one_letter_code
_entity_poly.pdbx_strand_id
1 'polypeptide(L)'
;MTVKPLSRVTCTAGLLLVELAPTATAQPMDLPVEPGQDSVPISSPKVTKTFAQVPVAPNAPAFAAQPEWLTPTETVSPSSRSQEAERMAGRSPISDTTPIARPERLEPTDLVFLKSSQSQTLPVSTRASDLGTLKPASVAISQPETIREGGKGDVSGHRGARVGAKEVSPIPQPPTPIPSPSSPPPNPQSPILNSQAQPASPTPSSSRTSSPISPSVGATFTTGPGIGYSSSYTGLKGFIPIRQQPGQNITFAEAQAFVDTGEGSPGANLVLGHRFYDPKSDRIYGGYLAFDHRNTGNHGFNQIGLGVETLGRTWDARANVYLPVGDTRQLASESVSSFATALSDPFFQGNFLARSRTIQQQIDRRYEAAATGVDVEAGGKILSLGQGDLRGYGGLYYFGAPGGNGTIGWRTRLEARPTENLQLGLALSRDNNYGTNLVFNVGVTFPINRSNRDSLREPLLARLGDSVYRNSNIVIDQQREFRQTTIQDTQLITNPTTGQPWRFRHAVPGVGTGDGTFENPTGTVAAALAVAQPDDIVYVQSGINPGIPAFTIPDRVQVLSTGPIQRIDTVELGNFQLPLSGAGVLPSVVGTVTLGNSTTLSGFAITAANGAGIVGNNITQTTVRDNAIANTGTQGILLTNVQGQVAITDNTIQQAGAEGVSLINNAGQVDLLLTRNQISNNGNRTTDGDGVNIELRNNAGGNFTITNNTITNNQGTGSIADGVEVKLFNAANGTFNVTDNVITGNQLNGVAIDLEATAQGTFNIARNNLSNNQLNGVGLFLSNDAQGQFNLDNNTIANNQFSGLQAVVSDRANSIVTFTNNTITNNQDTGILLQTSDQAQVTATLLSNSIINNGNDGILTLTNDTALLRLFAASNIITGNGFSGVALNTFDTASTAASLRGNTITGNTFSDLDVFNLTPGTTTCLQPLNNAIGSLVLDDSNGAAGQIQVETGSLPTNSVTSPDFTFWSGTTVPAGTCGF
;
A
#
# COMPACT_ATOMS: atom_id res chain seq x y z
N MET A 1 14.24 43.40 16.98
CA MET A 1 15.20 43.55 18.09
C MET A 1 16.41 44.31 17.58
N THR A 2 16.73 45.41 18.25
CA THR A 2 17.68 46.45 17.87
C THR A 2 19.12 46.02 18.17
N VAL A 3 20.02 46.14 17.19
CA VAL A 3 21.46 45.87 17.33
C VAL A 3 22.12 47.06 18.02
N LYS A 4 22.86 46.81 19.11
CA LYS A 4 23.78 47.77 19.76
C LYS A 4 25.21 47.19 19.80
N PRO A 5 26.25 48.02 19.66
CA PRO A 5 27.61 47.58 19.34
C PRO A 5 28.51 47.32 20.56
N LEU A 6 29.57 46.56 20.25
CA LEU A 6 30.70 46.11 21.07
C LEU A 6 31.37 47.19 21.94
N SER A 7 31.71 46.81 23.18
CA SER A 7 32.65 47.49 24.05
C SER A 7 33.87 46.61 24.35
N ARG A 8 35.03 47.28 24.43
CA ARG A 8 36.40 46.78 24.59
C ARG A 8 36.58 45.85 25.80
N VAL A 9 37.38 44.78 25.63
CA VAL A 9 37.95 43.98 26.73
C VAL A 9 39.46 44.15 26.73
N THR A 10 39.97 44.66 27.84
CA THR A 10 41.40 44.83 28.17
C THR A 10 41.92 43.53 28.79
N CYS A 11 43.07 43.05 28.33
CA CYS A 11 43.77 41.90 28.89
C CYS A 11 44.56 42.28 30.15
N THR A 12 44.41 41.49 31.22
CA THR A 12 45.35 41.48 32.35
C THR A 12 45.70 40.02 32.66
N ALA A 13 46.98 39.68 32.55
CA ALA A 13 47.53 38.36 32.80
C ALA A 13 47.66 38.09 34.31
N GLY A 14 47.13 36.96 34.77
CA GLY A 14 47.28 36.43 36.13
C GLY A 14 47.86 35.03 36.09
N LEU A 15 49.08 34.90 36.59
CA LEU A 15 49.82 33.65 36.80
C LEU A 15 49.13 32.82 37.90
N LEU A 16 48.76 31.57 37.63
CA LEU A 16 48.31 30.62 38.66
C LEU A 16 49.23 29.40 38.66
N LEU A 17 50.03 29.27 39.72
CA LEU A 17 50.73 28.04 40.07
C LEU A 17 49.76 27.08 40.79
N VAL A 18 49.72 25.82 40.38
CA VAL A 18 49.06 24.73 41.10
C VAL A 18 50.09 23.64 41.36
N GLU A 19 50.39 23.42 42.64
CA GLU A 19 51.17 22.29 43.16
C GLU A 19 50.34 21.00 43.13
N LEU A 20 50.97 19.91 42.68
CA LEU A 20 50.46 18.53 42.81
C LEU A 20 51.36 17.80 43.81
N ALA A 21 50.75 17.16 44.82
CA ALA A 21 51.40 16.15 45.64
C ALA A 21 50.52 14.87 45.70
N PRO A 22 51.13 13.67 45.80
CA PRO A 22 50.48 12.40 45.51
C PRO A 22 50.12 11.61 46.77
N THR A 23 49.06 10.80 46.72
CA THR A 23 48.95 9.57 47.53
C THR A 23 48.01 8.58 46.87
N ALA A 24 48.57 7.43 46.51
CA ALA A 24 47.83 6.22 46.13
C ALA A 24 47.76 5.28 47.34
N THR A 25 46.61 4.67 47.57
CA THR A 25 46.44 3.46 48.38
C THR A 25 45.62 2.46 47.56
N ALA A 26 46.24 1.31 47.28
CA ALA A 26 45.64 0.17 46.60
C ALA A 26 44.86 -0.72 47.59
N GLN A 27 43.86 -1.46 47.10
CA GLN A 27 43.36 -2.77 47.57
C GLN A 27 42.31 -3.32 46.55
N PRO A 28 42.02 -4.64 46.54
CA PRO A 28 42.21 -5.50 45.35
C PRO A 28 40.95 -5.91 44.54
N MET A 29 41.25 -6.54 43.39
CA MET A 29 40.35 -7.21 42.43
C MET A 29 39.53 -8.35 43.04
N ASP A 30 38.24 -8.40 42.65
CA ASP A 30 37.41 -9.61 42.64
C ASP A 30 36.90 -9.89 41.21
N LEU A 31 37.08 -11.13 40.75
CA LEU A 31 36.56 -11.69 39.50
C LEU A 31 35.23 -12.42 39.77
N PRO A 32 34.30 -12.45 38.79
CA PRO A 32 33.57 -13.69 38.51
C PRO A 32 33.49 -13.98 36.99
N VAL A 33 34.03 -15.11 36.50
CA VAL A 33 33.40 -16.46 36.38
C VAL A 33 32.51 -16.58 35.13
N GLU A 34 32.97 -17.42 34.18
CA GLU A 34 32.23 -17.91 33.01
C GLU A 34 31.03 -18.79 33.39
N PRO A 35 29.93 -18.79 32.62
CA PRO A 35 28.95 -19.86 32.63
C PRO A 35 29.29 -20.94 31.60
N GLY A 36 29.53 -22.17 32.10
CA GLY A 36 29.60 -23.40 31.32
C GLY A 36 28.23 -23.91 30.86
N GLN A 37 28.27 -24.67 29.77
CA GLN A 37 27.14 -25.34 29.12
C GLN A 37 26.77 -26.68 29.79
N ASP A 38 25.48 -27.03 29.73
CA ASP A 38 24.94 -28.39 29.54
C ASP A 38 23.57 -28.21 28.80
N SER A 39 23.31 -28.64 27.56
CA SER A 39 23.29 -30.00 26.95
C SER A 39 22.07 -30.82 27.50
N VAL A 40 21.10 -31.42 26.77
CA VAL A 40 20.87 -31.86 25.36
C VAL A 40 19.30 -32.12 25.12
N PRO A 41 18.74 -32.84 24.10
CA PRO A 41 17.90 -32.30 22.99
C PRO A 41 16.54 -33.01 22.72
N ILE A 42 15.66 -32.50 21.81
CA ILE A 42 14.73 -33.37 21.02
C ILE A 42 14.46 -32.82 19.59
N SER A 43 14.92 -33.62 18.60
CA SER A 43 14.50 -33.93 17.21
C SER A 43 14.09 -32.89 16.14
N SER A 44 14.83 -32.98 15.01
CA SER A 44 14.63 -32.46 13.64
C SER A 44 13.55 -33.20 12.80
N PRO A 45 13.26 -32.86 11.51
CA PRO A 45 14.18 -33.09 10.36
C PRO A 45 14.22 -31.97 9.27
N LYS A 46 15.42 -31.56 8.86
CA LYS A 46 16.10 -31.78 7.54
C LYS A 46 15.35 -31.35 6.26
N VAL A 47 15.93 -30.38 5.54
CA VAL A 47 16.24 -30.50 4.09
C VAL A 47 17.57 -29.80 3.77
N THR A 48 18.42 -30.53 3.07
CA THR A 48 19.79 -30.29 2.62
C THR A 48 19.84 -29.38 1.37
N LYS A 49 20.77 -28.42 1.28
CA LYS A 49 21.31 -27.95 -0.02
C LYS A 49 22.81 -27.70 0.05
N THR A 50 23.48 -28.26 -0.94
CA THR A 50 24.92 -28.43 -1.15
C THR A 50 25.57 -27.16 -1.73
N PHE A 51 26.81 -26.87 -1.33
CA PHE A 51 27.71 -25.91 -1.99
C PHE A 51 28.58 -26.61 -3.04
N ALA A 52 28.79 -25.97 -4.19
CA ALA A 52 29.97 -26.15 -5.01
C ALA A 52 30.35 -24.82 -5.69
N GLN A 53 31.59 -24.39 -5.46
CA GLN A 53 32.35 -23.36 -6.16
C GLN A 53 32.66 -23.85 -7.61
N VAL A 54 33.12 -23.10 -8.63
CA VAL A 54 34.26 -22.17 -8.83
C VAL A 54 34.06 -21.51 -10.27
N PRO A 55 34.98 -20.77 -10.96
CA PRO A 55 35.04 -19.30 -11.05
C PRO A 55 35.26 -18.64 -12.47
N VAL A 56 35.44 -17.31 -12.45
CA VAL A 56 36.22 -16.39 -13.34
C VAL A 56 35.55 -15.74 -14.59
N ALA A 57 35.68 -14.41 -14.57
CA ALA A 57 35.37 -13.27 -15.47
C ALA A 57 36.16 -13.31 -16.83
N PRO A 58 36.19 -12.28 -17.73
CA PRO A 58 35.88 -10.85 -17.54
C PRO A 58 35.32 -10.03 -18.74
N ASN A 59 35.12 -8.73 -18.49
CA ASN A 59 35.21 -7.55 -19.39
C ASN A 59 33.94 -6.69 -19.57
N ALA A 60 34.08 -5.50 -18.98
CA ALA A 60 33.27 -4.28 -18.90
C ALA A 60 33.33 -3.44 -20.22
N PRO A 61 32.96 -2.13 -20.25
CA PRO A 61 31.72 -1.45 -19.81
C PRO A 61 31.16 -0.38 -20.81
N ALA A 62 29.88 -0.04 -20.59
CA ALA A 62 29.28 1.31 -20.48
C ALA A 62 29.19 2.38 -21.61
N PHE A 63 28.14 3.19 -21.40
CA PHE A 63 27.89 4.61 -21.74
C PHE A 63 26.96 4.99 -22.92
N ALA A 64 25.74 5.39 -22.51
CA ALA A 64 25.15 6.73 -22.67
C ALA A 64 24.41 7.16 -23.96
N ALA A 65 23.27 7.80 -23.67
CA ALA A 65 22.68 9.01 -24.26
C ALA A 65 21.87 8.91 -25.58
N GLN A 66 20.62 9.39 -25.45
CA GLN A 66 19.74 9.99 -26.49
C GLN A 66 20.43 11.21 -27.17
N PRO A 67 19.96 11.81 -28.31
CA PRO A 67 18.55 11.98 -28.72
C PRO A 67 18.20 12.10 -30.24
N GLU A 68 16.89 12.27 -30.52
CA GLU A 68 16.23 13.15 -31.51
C GLU A 68 15.97 12.81 -33.03
N TRP A 69 14.69 13.07 -33.42
CA TRP A 69 14.01 13.40 -34.71
C TRP A 69 14.24 12.63 -36.04
N LEU A 70 13.14 12.11 -36.64
CA LEU A 70 12.60 12.48 -37.98
C LEU A 70 11.45 11.55 -38.46
N THR A 71 10.51 12.14 -39.19
CA THR A 71 9.32 11.57 -39.86
C THR A 71 9.68 10.63 -41.04
N PRO A 72 8.67 9.93 -41.61
CA PRO A 72 8.26 10.34 -42.95
C PRO A 72 6.75 10.25 -43.24
N THR A 73 6.35 11.17 -44.12
CA THR A 73 5.14 11.26 -44.97
C THR A 73 4.99 10.10 -45.95
N GLU A 74 3.74 9.72 -46.26
CA GLU A 74 3.33 9.35 -47.62
C GLU A 74 1.85 9.69 -47.87
N THR A 75 1.58 10.25 -49.05
CA THR A 75 0.30 10.72 -49.59
C THR A 75 0.04 10.05 -50.92
N VAL A 76 -1.17 9.52 -51.19
CA VAL A 76 -1.80 9.53 -52.54
C VAL A 76 -3.33 9.56 -52.43
N SER A 77 -3.92 10.47 -53.22
CA SER A 77 -5.35 10.83 -53.50
C SER A 77 -6.09 9.76 -54.35
N PRO A 78 -7.44 9.78 -54.61
CA PRO A 78 -8.05 10.83 -55.46
C PRO A 78 -9.56 11.17 -55.31
N SER A 79 -9.92 12.33 -55.89
CA SER A 79 -11.16 12.70 -56.62
C SER A 79 -12.53 12.71 -55.91
N SER A 80 -13.54 13.48 -56.32
CA SER A 80 -13.69 14.86 -56.81
C SER A 80 -15.21 15.11 -56.93
N ARG A 81 -15.68 16.24 -56.41
CA ARG A 81 -16.80 17.11 -56.87
C ARG A 81 -18.17 16.49 -57.25
N SER A 82 -19.21 17.02 -56.61
CA SER A 82 -20.13 17.95 -57.28
C SER A 82 -20.81 18.90 -56.27
N GLN A 83 -20.76 20.18 -56.60
CA GLN A 83 -21.41 21.31 -55.92
C GLN A 83 -22.91 21.33 -56.27
N GLU A 84 -23.76 21.79 -55.35
CA GLU A 84 -24.61 22.97 -55.60
C GLU A 84 -25.21 23.53 -54.31
N ALA A 85 -25.47 24.82 -54.35
CA ALA A 85 -25.57 25.74 -53.23
C ALA A 85 -27.00 26.22 -52.98
N GLU A 86 -27.20 26.76 -51.77
CA GLU A 86 -28.02 27.95 -51.45
C GLU A 86 -29.52 27.97 -51.82
N ARG A 87 -30.42 27.94 -50.81
CA ARG A 87 -31.09 29.15 -50.24
C ARG A 87 -32.35 28.82 -49.40
N MET A 88 -32.57 29.71 -48.43
CA MET A 88 -33.82 30.01 -47.68
C MET A 88 -34.16 29.22 -46.41
N ALA A 89 -33.62 29.74 -45.31
CA ALA A 89 -34.32 30.22 -44.11
C ALA A 89 -35.81 29.90 -43.93
N GLY A 90 -36.11 29.36 -42.74
CA GLY A 90 -37.32 29.69 -41.98
C GLY A 90 -38.19 28.50 -41.57
N ARG A 91 -37.93 27.92 -40.39
CA ARG A 91 -38.93 27.54 -39.36
C ARG A 91 -38.27 26.79 -38.20
N SER A 92 -38.71 27.09 -36.98
CA SER A 92 -38.35 26.46 -35.71
C SER A 92 -38.50 24.93 -35.74
N PRO A 93 -37.71 24.18 -34.94
CA PRO A 93 -37.91 22.74 -34.82
C PRO A 93 -39.18 22.45 -34.00
N ILE A 94 -40.10 21.71 -34.61
CA ILE A 94 -41.20 21.01 -33.94
C ILE A 94 -40.59 19.80 -33.23
N SER A 95 -40.87 19.67 -31.95
CA SER A 95 -40.55 18.52 -31.12
C SER A 95 -41.50 17.36 -31.45
N ASP A 96 -41.09 16.43 -32.29
CA ASP A 96 -41.75 15.14 -32.41
C ASP A 96 -41.14 14.17 -31.40
N THR A 97 -41.75 14.15 -30.21
CA THR A 97 -41.74 13.02 -29.29
C THR A 97 -43.13 12.41 -29.34
N THR A 98 -43.37 11.56 -30.33
CA THR A 98 -44.54 10.68 -30.35
C THR A 98 -44.07 9.27 -30.00
N PRO A 99 -44.59 8.67 -28.92
CA PRO A 99 -44.35 7.26 -28.66
C PRO A 99 -45.03 6.46 -29.77
N ILE A 100 -44.27 5.58 -30.42
CA ILE A 100 -44.85 4.56 -31.29
C ILE A 100 -45.73 3.70 -30.40
N ALA A 101 -47.01 3.62 -30.73
CA ALA A 101 -47.99 2.84 -30.00
C ALA A 101 -47.59 1.36 -30.00
N ARG A 102 -47.71 0.74 -28.82
CA ARG A 102 -47.67 -0.72 -28.60
C ARG A 102 -48.46 -1.46 -29.69
N PRO A 103 -47.94 -2.56 -30.27
CA PRO A 103 -48.80 -3.64 -30.71
C PRO A 103 -49.53 -4.20 -29.47
N GLU A 104 -50.83 -4.46 -29.59
CA GLU A 104 -51.66 -5.02 -28.51
C GLU A 104 -51.01 -6.27 -27.92
N ARG A 105 -50.42 -6.10 -26.73
CA ARG A 105 -50.29 -7.19 -25.76
C ARG A 105 -51.70 -7.70 -25.55
N LEU A 106 -51.98 -8.95 -25.95
CA LEU A 106 -53.28 -9.58 -25.71
C LEU A 106 -53.68 -9.33 -24.25
N GLU A 107 -54.72 -8.52 -24.07
CA GLU A 107 -55.30 -8.27 -22.76
C GLU A 107 -55.89 -9.61 -22.27
N PRO A 108 -55.99 -9.84 -20.95
CA PRO A 108 -56.57 -11.07 -20.41
C PRO A 108 -58.00 -11.39 -20.92
N THR A 109 -58.65 -10.42 -21.58
CA THR A 109 -59.99 -10.54 -22.17
C THR A 109 -60.03 -11.23 -23.54
N ASP A 110 -58.90 -11.47 -24.22
CA ASP A 110 -58.89 -12.09 -25.55
C ASP A 110 -58.75 -13.64 -25.52
N LEU A 111 -58.70 -14.23 -24.32
CA LEU A 111 -58.72 -15.68 -24.09
C LEU A 111 -60.15 -16.26 -23.99
N VAL A 112 -61.03 -15.92 -24.92
CA VAL A 112 -62.38 -16.52 -24.99
C VAL A 112 -62.60 -17.21 -26.32
N PHE A 113 -62.44 -18.54 -26.37
CA PHE A 113 -63.14 -19.52 -27.25
C PHE A 113 -62.73 -20.93 -26.76
N LEU A 114 -63.53 -21.99 -26.59
CA LEU A 114 -64.91 -22.37 -26.92
C LEU A 114 -65.46 -23.24 -25.75
N LYS A 115 -66.58 -22.86 -25.13
CA LYS A 115 -67.45 -23.82 -24.43
C LYS A 115 -68.68 -24.08 -25.29
N SER A 116 -68.70 -25.19 -26.00
CA SER A 116 -69.94 -25.76 -26.53
C SER A 116 -70.56 -26.66 -25.46
N SER A 117 -71.66 -26.21 -24.88
CA SER A 117 -72.91 -27.00 -24.71
C SER A 117 -73.81 -26.36 -23.66
N GLN A 118 -75.10 -26.41 -23.98
CA GLN A 118 -76.23 -25.77 -23.31
C GLN A 118 -76.41 -26.25 -21.87
N SER A 119 -76.80 -25.35 -20.95
CA SER A 119 -77.97 -25.56 -20.08
C SER A 119 -78.36 -24.30 -19.29
N GLN A 120 -79.57 -23.82 -19.58
CA GLN A 120 -80.57 -23.21 -18.70
C GLN A 120 -80.16 -22.22 -17.60
N THR A 121 -80.60 -20.99 -17.81
CA THR A 121 -80.85 -19.93 -16.83
C THR A 121 -81.79 -20.36 -15.69
N LEU A 122 -81.42 -20.09 -14.43
CA LEU A 122 -82.32 -19.57 -13.39
C LEU A 122 -81.50 -18.76 -12.35
N PRO A 123 -82.05 -17.66 -11.77
CA PRO A 123 -81.27 -16.62 -11.08
C PRO A 123 -81.40 -16.65 -9.55
N VAL A 124 -80.30 -16.40 -8.82
CA VAL A 124 -80.30 -16.07 -7.38
C VAL A 124 -79.10 -15.16 -7.10
N SER A 125 -79.32 -13.85 -7.02
CA SER A 125 -79.44 -13.03 -5.79
C SER A 125 -78.12 -12.57 -5.18
N THR A 126 -78.01 -11.23 -5.14
CA THR A 126 -77.02 -10.41 -4.45
C THR A 126 -77.18 -10.46 -2.92
N ARG A 127 -76.04 -10.44 -2.19
CA ARG A 127 -75.74 -9.67 -0.94
C ARG A 127 -74.89 -10.43 0.09
N ALA A 128 -73.80 -9.76 0.51
CA ALA A 128 -73.27 -9.57 1.89
C ALA A 128 -71.77 -9.20 1.72
N SER A 129 -71.20 -8.03 2.03
CA SER A 129 -71.41 -7.02 3.08
C SER A 129 -71.58 -7.63 4.47
N ASP A 130 -70.46 -8.00 5.09
CA ASP A 130 -70.11 -7.63 6.47
C ASP A 130 -68.80 -8.32 6.87
N LEU A 131 -67.79 -7.51 7.25
CA LEU A 131 -66.90 -7.76 8.40
C LEU A 131 -65.94 -6.58 8.54
N GLY A 132 -66.28 -5.71 9.48
CA GLY A 132 -65.48 -4.55 9.86
C GLY A 132 -64.40 -4.87 10.89
N THR A 133 -63.37 -4.01 10.84
CA THR A 133 -62.71 -3.36 11.99
C THR A 133 -62.21 -4.22 13.15
N LEU A 134 -60.88 -4.34 13.25
CA LEU A 134 -60.17 -4.46 14.53
C LEU A 134 -58.98 -3.49 14.55
N LYS A 135 -58.99 -2.59 15.55
CA LYS A 135 -57.89 -1.70 15.96
C LYS A 135 -57.37 -2.16 17.35
N PRO A 136 -56.17 -1.73 17.76
CA PRO A 136 -55.25 -2.52 18.57
C PRO A 136 -55.47 -2.36 20.09
N ALA A 137 -55.07 -3.38 20.85
CA ALA A 137 -55.00 -3.34 22.30
C ALA A 137 -53.66 -2.76 22.77
N SER A 138 -53.77 -1.69 23.54
CA SER A 138 -52.74 -1.09 24.38
C SER A 138 -52.68 -1.79 25.74
N VAL A 139 -51.47 -2.02 26.25
CA VAL A 139 -51.23 -2.36 27.67
C VAL A 139 -50.16 -1.42 28.19
N ALA A 140 -50.51 -0.64 29.21
CA ALA A 140 -49.62 0.27 29.93
C ALA A 140 -49.42 -0.21 31.37
N ILE A 141 -48.15 -0.25 31.78
CA ILE A 141 -47.55 0.21 33.04
C ILE A 141 -48.18 -0.27 34.36
N SER A 142 -47.36 -0.99 35.16
CA SER A 142 -47.36 -0.85 36.62
C SER A 142 -45.97 -1.14 37.25
N GLN A 143 -45.44 -0.12 37.92
CA GLN A 143 -44.66 -0.15 39.17
C GLN A 143 -45.39 0.86 40.11
N PRO A 144 -45.10 1.01 41.42
CA PRO A 144 -44.02 0.44 42.26
C PRO A 144 -44.52 -0.10 43.64
N GLU A 145 -43.64 -0.66 44.48
CA GLU A 145 -43.53 -0.28 45.91
C GLU A 145 -42.42 -1.03 46.70
N THR A 146 -41.83 -0.26 47.61
CA THR A 146 -40.78 -0.48 48.62
C THR A 146 -41.32 -0.87 50.00
N ILE A 147 -40.62 -1.74 50.78
CA ILE A 147 -40.53 -1.77 52.28
C ILE A 147 -39.21 -2.51 52.63
N ARG A 148 -38.16 -1.96 53.28
CA ARG A 148 -37.86 -1.44 54.66
C ARG A 148 -37.44 -2.48 55.75
N GLU A 149 -36.22 -2.23 56.27
CA GLU A 149 -35.72 -2.22 57.68
C GLU A 149 -35.04 -3.41 58.41
N GLY A 150 -33.82 -3.09 58.93
CA GLY A 150 -33.25 -3.42 60.27
C GLY A 150 -32.30 -4.63 60.38
N GLY A 151 -31.11 -4.63 60.99
CA GLY A 151 -30.27 -3.64 61.72
C GLY A 151 -29.15 -4.32 62.56
N LYS A 152 -28.11 -3.54 62.92
CA LYS A 152 -27.15 -3.61 64.07
C LYS A 152 -25.70 -4.15 63.95
N GLY A 153 -24.77 -3.32 64.46
CA GLY A 153 -23.39 -3.60 64.95
C GLY A 153 -22.35 -2.53 64.52
N ASP A 154 -22.27 -1.29 65.07
CA ASP A 154 -21.55 -0.82 66.28
C ASP A 154 -20.02 -1.14 66.32
N VAL A 155 -19.00 -0.28 66.58
CA VAL A 155 -18.85 1.09 67.15
C VAL A 155 -17.46 1.72 66.80
N SER A 156 -17.45 3.06 66.58
CA SER A 156 -16.51 4.21 66.83
C SER A 156 -14.98 4.02 67.06
N GLY A 157 -14.07 5.00 66.85
CA GLY A 157 -14.06 6.47 66.66
C GLY A 157 -12.59 6.93 66.42
N HIS A 158 -12.15 8.17 66.21
CA HIS A 158 -12.67 9.52 66.45
C HIS A 158 -11.69 10.58 65.85
N ARG A 159 -12.21 11.68 65.26
CA ARG A 159 -11.71 13.08 65.13
C ARG A 159 -10.39 13.37 64.38
N GLY A 160 -10.20 14.42 63.56
CA GLY A 160 -11.04 15.54 63.08
C GLY A 160 -10.18 16.74 62.62
N ALA A 161 -10.51 17.35 61.46
CA ALA A 161 -10.40 18.78 61.02
C ALA A 161 -9.03 19.54 61.16
N ARG A 162 -8.62 20.56 60.36
CA ARG A 162 -9.15 21.38 59.26
C ARG A 162 -7.98 22.21 58.64
N VAL A 163 -8.02 22.39 57.31
CA VAL A 163 -7.60 23.50 56.39
C VAL A 163 -6.75 24.71 56.87
N GLY A 164 -5.72 25.10 56.06
CA GLY A 164 -5.42 26.52 55.74
C GLY A 164 -3.97 27.01 55.53
N ALA A 165 -3.55 27.17 54.26
CA ALA A 165 -2.78 28.26 53.60
C ALA A 165 -1.41 28.86 54.07
N LYS A 166 -0.58 29.14 53.03
CA LYS A 166 0.38 30.27 52.75
C LYS A 166 1.83 30.31 53.31
N GLU A 167 2.78 30.19 52.34
CA GLU A 167 3.80 31.18 51.87
C GLU A 167 5.03 31.65 52.72
N VAL A 168 6.20 31.71 52.02
CA VAL A 168 7.42 32.58 52.14
C VAL A 168 8.65 32.15 53.02
N SER A 169 9.86 32.21 52.39
CA SER A 169 11.27 32.25 52.91
C SER A 169 11.55 33.46 53.86
N PRO A 170 12.76 33.82 54.44
CA PRO A 170 14.18 33.46 54.14
C PRO A 170 15.19 33.33 55.35
N ILE A 171 16.46 32.97 55.03
CA ILE A 171 17.86 33.32 55.51
C ILE A 171 18.00 34.31 56.74
N PRO A 172 19.08 34.41 57.62
CA PRO A 172 20.53 34.01 57.57
C PRO A 172 21.29 33.52 58.87
N GLN A 173 22.47 32.88 58.63
CA GLN A 173 23.84 32.97 59.26
C GLN A 173 24.11 33.07 60.81
N PRO A 174 25.39 33.25 61.32
CA PRO A 174 26.20 32.28 62.09
C PRO A 174 26.61 32.83 63.50
N PRO A 175 27.52 32.22 64.31
CA PRO A 175 28.95 32.61 64.27
C PRO A 175 30.02 31.57 64.78
N THR A 176 31.25 31.83 64.31
CA THR A 176 32.67 31.74 64.81
C THR A 176 33.00 31.56 66.33
N PRO A 177 34.27 31.56 66.84
CA PRO A 177 35.57 30.91 66.44
C PRO A 177 36.65 30.59 67.59
N ILE A 178 37.84 30.01 67.22
CA ILE A 178 39.25 30.05 67.82
C ILE A 178 39.45 29.34 69.22
N PRO A 179 40.60 28.68 69.61
CA PRO A 179 41.97 29.11 69.33
C PRO A 179 43.15 28.12 69.10
N SER A 180 44.21 28.70 68.49
CA SER A 180 45.65 28.36 68.44
C SER A 180 46.29 28.31 69.85
N PRO A 181 47.64 28.28 70.09
CA PRO A 181 48.84 28.12 69.22
C PRO A 181 49.98 27.24 69.84
N SER A 182 51.05 26.96 69.08
CA SER A 182 52.43 26.87 69.64
C SER A 182 53.52 26.83 68.56
N SER A 183 54.29 27.92 68.45
CA SER A 183 55.74 27.94 68.15
C SER A 183 56.50 27.85 69.50
N PRO A 184 57.85 27.65 69.64
CA PRO A 184 58.97 28.26 68.89
C PRO A 184 60.29 27.39 68.89
N PRO A 185 61.56 27.89 68.99
CA PRO A 185 62.47 28.56 68.03
C PRO A 185 63.90 27.86 67.91
N PRO A 186 65.09 28.52 67.81
CA PRO A 186 65.90 28.67 66.58
C PRO A 186 67.43 28.31 66.67
N ASN A 187 68.14 28.32 65.51
CA ASN A 187 69.59 28.65 65.28
C ASN A 187 70.70 27.78 65.96
N PRO A 188 72.03 27.96 65.72
CA PRO A 188 72.84 28.49 64.59
C PRO A 188 74.17 27.71 64.25
N GLN A 189 74.75 28.02 63.07
CA GLN A 189 76.18 28.14 62.64
C GLN A 189 77.44 27.38 63.21
N SER A 190 78.34 27.02 62.25
CA SER A 190 79.85 27.04 62.23
C SER A 190 80.66 25.85 62.83
N PRO A 191 82.00 25.64 62.59
CA PRO A 191 83.02 26.30 61.72
C PRO A 191 84.07 25.39 60.96
N ILE A 192 84.71 25.99 59.92
CA ILE A 192 86.17 26.12 59.55
C ILE A 192 87.18 24.94 59.71
N LEU A 193 87.98 24.68 58.65
CA LEU A 193 89.44 24.47 58.77
C LEU A 193 90.24 25.02 57.56
N ASN A 194 91.31 25.76 57.87
CA ASN A 194 92.30 26.40 56.99
C ASN A 194 93.30 25.40 56.38
N SER A 195 93.84 25.71 55.20
CA SER A 195 95.31 25.75 54.99
C SER A 195 95.69 26.59 53.76
N GLN A 196 96.55 27.58 53.98
CA GLN A 196 97.18 28.42 52.95
C GLN A 196 98.26 27.67 52.17
N ALA A 197 98.39 27.95 50.87
CA ALA A 197 99.67 28.07 50.17
C ALA A 197 99.48 28.78 48.81
N GLN A 198 100.14 29.91 48.61
CA GLN A 198 100.48 30.55 47.32
C GLN A 198 102.02 30.44 47.15
N PRO A 199 102.62 30.70 45.97
CA PRO A 199 102.15 30.52 44.60
C PRO A 199 103.21 29.79 43.72
N ALA A 200 102.80 29.17 42.61
CA ALA A 200 103.72 28.88 41.51
C ALA A 200 102.98 28.97 40.17
N SER A 201 103.39 29.95 39.37
CA SER A 201 103.21 30.03 37.92
C SER A 201 104.58 30.44 37.37
N PRO A 202 104.91 30.21 36.07
CA PRO A 202 104.23 29.42 35.05
C PRO A 202 105.19 28.56 34.20
N THR A 203 104.67 27.57 33.46
CA THR A 203 105.06 27.39 32.03
C THR A 203 103.97 26.58 31.28
N PRO A 204 103.70 26.87 29.99
CA PRO A 204 102.42 26.59 29.35
C PRO A 204 102.44 25.41 28.36
N SER A 205 101.24 25.12 27.83
CA SER A 205 100.89 24.25 26.69
C SER A 205 100.84 22.75 27.03
N SER A 206 99.77 22.01 26.70
CA SER A 206 99.05 22.03 25.43
C SER A 206 97.54 22.26 25.56
N SER A 207 97.03 23.32 24.92
CA SER A 207 95.63 23.38 24.48
C SER A 207 95.45 22.38 23.33
N ARG A 208 94.61 21.35 23.52
CA ARG A 208 94.06 20.60 22.37
C ARG A 208 93.13 21.57 21.65
N THR A 209 93.54 22.11 20.51
CA THR A 209 92.67 22.94 19.66
C THR A 209 91.54 22.07 19.13
N SER A 210 90.32 22.24 19.63
CA SER A 210 89.13 21.56 19.12
C SER A 210 88.70 22.13 17.76
N SER A 211 88.43 21.28 16.77
CA SER A 211 87.94 21.69 15.45
C SER A 211 86.50 22.23 15.51
N PRO A 212 86.11 23.19 14.64
CA PRO A 212 84.73 23.61 14.50
C PRO A 212 83.83 22.44 14.05
N ILE A 213 82.57 22.45 14.48
CA ILE A 213 81.53 21.57 13.96
C ILE A 213 81.25 21.99 12.50
N SER A 214 81.28 21.03 11.57
CA SER A 214 80.95 21.26 10.17
C SER A 214 79.44 21.20 9.94
N PRO A 215 78.89 21.94 8.97
CA PRO A 215 77.55 21.67 8.46
C PRO A 215 77.42 20.21 8.03
N SER A 216 76.24 19.63 8.24
CA SER A 216 75.97 18.24 7.86
C SER A 216 74.58 18.08 7.25
N VAL A 217 74.47 17.08 6.38
CA VAL A 217 73.20 16.62 5.79
C VAL A 217 73.03 15.16 6.15
N GLY A 218 71.82 14.74 6.46
CA GLY A 218 71.53 13.35 6.78
C GLY A 218 70.20 12.88 6.21
N ALA A 219 70.02 11.56 6.25
CA ALA A 219 68.78 10.89 5.95
C ALA A 219 68.36 10.06 7.16
N THR A 220 67.06 10.02 7.43
CA THR A 220 66.48 9.29 8.57
C THR A 220 65.33 8.43 8.12
N PHE A 221 65.23 7.22 8.65
CA PHE A 221 64.07 6.36 8.54
C PHE A 221 63.61 5.94 9.94
N THR A 222 62.31 6.05 10.22
CA THR A 222 61.72 5.63 11.50
C THR A 222 60.50 4.78 11.23
N THR A 223 60.41 3.63 11.90
CA THR A 223 59.27 2.72 11.75
C THR A 223 58.05 3.22 12.52
N GLY A 224 56.86 3.00 11.97
CA GLY A 224 55.59 3.14 12.69
C GLY A 224 54.96 1.78 13.02
N PRO A 225 53.92 1.75 13.86
CA PRO A 225 53.32 2.89 14.56
C PRO A 225 54.16 3.38 15.74
N GLY A 226 53.95 4.64 16.14
CA GLY A 226 54.54 5.27 17.30
C GLY A 226 53.60 6.29 17.92
N ILE A 227 54.09 7.06 18.90
CA ILE A 227 53.26 8.02 19.64
C ILE A 227 52.72 9.08 18.67
N GLY A 228 51.41 9.05 18.43
CA GLY A 228 50.70 9.99 17.56
C GLY A 228 50.86 9.76 16.05
N TYR A 229 51.38 8.64 15.58
CA TYR A 229 51.45 8.29 14.15
C TYR A 229 51.34 6.79 13.90
N SER A 230 50.69 6.41 12.80
CA SER A 230 50.39 5.01 12.47
C SER A 230 51.40 4.36 11.51
N SER A 231 52.19 5.16 10.80
CA SER A 231 53.02 4.72 9.67
C SER A 231 54.47 5.17 9.80
N SER A 232 55.36 4.47 9.09
CA SER A 232 56.79 4.79 9.07
C SER A 232 57.05 6.08 8.27
N TYR A 233 58.12 6.80 8.57
CA TYR A 233 58.50 8.00 7.82
C TYR A 233 59.97 7.99 7.44
N THR A 234 60.24 8.54 6.26
CA THR A 234 61.59 8.80 5.77
C THR A 234 61.79 10.30 5.63
N GLY A 235 62.99 10.80 5.90
CA GLY A 235 63.24 12.23 5.90
C GLY A 235 64.68 12.60 5.60
N LEU A 236 64.84 13.82 5.10
CA LEU A 236 66.12 14.48 4.88
C LEU A 236 66.29 15.57 5.93
N LYS A 237 67.53 15.70 6.42
CA LYS A 237 67.88 16.55 7.54
C LYS A 237 69.11 17.38 7.23
N GLY A 238 69.12 18.64 7.62
CA GLY A 238 70.28 19.52 7.56
C GLY A 238 70.57 20.14 8.91
N PHE A 239 71.85 20.16 9.32
CA PHE A 239 72.33 20.85 10.51
C PHE A 239 73.38 21.89 10.10
N ILE A 240 73.17 23.14 10.51
CA ILE A 240 73.98 24.29 10.12
C ILE A 240 74.42 25.04 11.39
N PRO A 241 75.72 25.00 11.74
CA PRO A 241 76.31 25.92 12.72
C PRO A 241 76.20 27.36 12.22
N ILE A 242 75.35 28.18 12.85
CA ILE A 242 75.20 29.61 12.51
C ILE A 242 76.36 30.41 13.11
N ARG A 243 76.70 30.12 14.37
CA ARG A 243 77.77 30.79 15.12
C ARG A 243 78.38 29.79 16.08
N GLN A 244 79.71 29.70 16.12
CA GLN A 244 80.38 28.78 17.05
C GLN A 244 81.71 29.34 17.55
N GLN A 245 82.02 29.02 18.80
CA GLN A 245 83.37 29.09 19.36
C GLN A 245 83.83 27.65 19.56
N PRO A 246 84.79 27.15 18.76
CA PRO A 246 85.19 25.73 18.79
C PRO A 246 85.51 25.26 20.20
N GLY A 247 84.86 24.18 20.63
CA GLY A 247 85.03 23.58 21.96
C GLY A 247 84.35 24.31 23.12
N GLN A 248 83.64 25.42 22.87
CA GLN A 248 82.97 26.20 23.92
C GLN A 248 81.46 26.35 23.70
N ASN A 249 81.01 26.82 22.53
CA ASN A 249 79.57 27.02 22.28
C ASN A 249 79.23 26.99 20.79
N ILE A 250 77.96 26.73 20.50
CA ILE A 250 77.39 26.71 19.16
C ILE A 250 75.93 27.17 19.19
N THR A 251 75.60 28.12 18.32
CA THR A 251 74.24 28.40 17.86
C THR A 251 74.06 27.72 16.51
N PHE A 252 72.98 26.96 16.35
CA PHE A 252 72.72 26.17 15.15
C PHE A 252 71.28 26.29 14.69
N ALA A 253 71.08 26.12 13.39
CA ALA A 253 69.78 25.80 12.82
C ALA A 253 69.78 24.36 12.34
N GLU A 254 68.66 23.68 12.53
CA GLU A 254 68.41 22.35 12.00
C GLU A 254 67.06 22.37 11.28
N ALA A 255 67.02 21.77 10.08
CA ALA A 255 65.78 21.64 9.32
C ALA A 255 65.62 20.19 8.89
N GLN A 256 64.40 19.65 8.98
CA GLN A 256 64.07 18.33 8.48
C GLN A 256 62.79 18.41 7.65
N ALA A 257 62.79 17.75 6.50
CA ALA A 257 61.58 17.43 5.76
C ALA A 257 61.43 15.92 5.75
N PHE A 258 60.21 15.43 5.99
CA PHE A 258 59.92 14.00 6.03
C PHE A 258 58.60 13.71 5.33
N VAL A 259 58.45 12.47 4.88
CA VAL A 259 57.25 11.98 4.23
C VAL A 259 56.85 10.65 4.86
N ASP A 260 55.57 10.50 5.12
CA ASP A 260 54.97 9.27 5.58
C ASP A 260 54.99 8.21 4.45
N THR A 261 55.34 6.97 4.79
CA THR A 261 55.46 5.85 3.83
C THR A 261 54.13 5.15 3.50
N GLY A 262 53.09 5.36 4.29
CA GLY A 262 51.75 4.82 4.06
C GLY A 262 50.97 5.68 3.06
N GLU A 263 50.75 6.95 3.39
CA GLU A 263 49.88 7.86 2.60
C GLU A 263 50.65 8.91 1.80
N GLY A 264 51.97 9.02 1.95
CA GLY A 264 52.77 10.04 1.26
C GLY A 264 52.62 11.45 1.84
N SER A 265 52.03 11.58 3.03
CA SER A 265 51.75 12.86 3.68
C SER A 265 53.05 13.55 4.15
N PRO A 266 53.32 14.79 3.74
CA PRO A 266 54.57 15.47 4.08
C PRO A 266 54.53 16.12 5.47
N GLY A 267 55.70 16.27 6.07
CA GLY A 267 55.92 17.04 7.28
C GLY A 267 57.28 17.72 7.25
N ALA A 268 57.43 18.74 8.09
CA ALA A 268 58.68 19.47 8.22
C ALA A 268 58.87 19.98 9.65
N ASN A 269 60.13 20.14 10.05
CA ASN A 269 60.49 20.85 11.25
C ASN A 269 61.66 21.80 11.00
N LEU A 270 61.64 22.91 11.73
CA LEU A 270 62.72 23.90 11.77
C LEU A 270 63.06 24.16 13.22
N VAL A 271 64.32 24.01 13.58
CA VAL A 271 64.84 24.15 14.94
C VAL A 271 65.93 25.21 14.95
N LEU A 272 65.88 26.11 15.93
CA LEU A 272 66.96 27.03 16.27
C LEU A 272 67.42 26.72 17.70
N GLY A 273 68.69 26.34 17.84
CA GLY A 273 69.26 25.90 19.11
C GLY A 273 70.54 26.62 19.50
N HIS A 274 70.83 26.62 20.80
CA HIS A 274 72.10 27.09 21.34
C HIS A 274 72.62 26.11 22.40
N ARG A 275 73.91 25.80 22.35
CA ARG A 275 74.61 24.93 23.30
C ARG A 275 75.90 25.56 23.75
N PHE A 276 76.25 25.37 25.02
CA PHE A 276 77.55 25.72 25.57
C PHE A 276 78.11 24.58 26.40
N TYR A 277 79.43 24.38 26.32
CA TYR A 277 80.20 23.44 27.12
C TYR A 277 80.75 24.16 28.35
N ASP A 278 80.48 23.60 29.53
CA ASP A 278 81.07 24.03 30.79
C ASP A 278 82.21 23.07 31.20
N PRO A 279 83.47 23.51 31.14
CA PRO A 279 84.61 22.69 31.53
C PRO A 279 84.63 22.31 33.03
N LYS A 280 83.96 23.08 33.91
CA LYS A 280 83.95 22.79 35.36
C LYS A 280 83.11 21.57 35.70
N SER A 281 81.97 21.43 35.04
CA SER A 281 81.08 20.28 35.19
C SER A 281 81.38 19.16 34.19
N ASP A 282 82.19 19.42 33.16
CA ASP A 282 82.42 18.55 31.99
C ASP A 282 81.09 18.16 31.32
N ARG A 283 80.25 19.17 31.04
CA ARG A 283 78.91 19.00 30.46
C ARG A 283 78.60 20.04 29.41
N ILE A 284 77.70 19.69 28.49
CA ILE A 284 77.05 20.63 27.57
C ILE A 284 75.66 20.94 28.13
N TYR A 285 75.29 22.21 28.12
CA TYR A 285 73.92 22.67 28.36
C TYR A 285 73.39 23.30 27.08
N GLY A 286 72.13 23.02 26.75
CA GLY A 286 71.52 23.52 25.54
C GLY A 286 70.02 23.79 25.70
N GLY A 287 69.51 24.62 24.81
CA GLY A 287 68.10 24.85 24.64
C GLY A 287 67.77 25.14 23.17
N TYR A 288 66.52 24.89 22.79
CA TYR A 288 66.05 25.10 21.43
C TYR A 288 64.59 25.59 21.37
N LEU A 289 64.27 26.27 20.27
CA LEU A 289 62.93 26.58 19.80
C LEU A 289 62.71 25.86 18.46
N ALA A 290 61.52 25.30 18.26
CA ALA A 290 61.16 24.62 17.04
C ALA A 290 59.79 25.04 16.52
N PHE A 291 59.63 24.98 15.20
CA PHE A 291 58.36 25.03 14.50
C PHE A 291 58.19 23.76 13.69
N ASP A 292 57.06 23.10 13.86
CA ASP A 292 56.72 21.84 13.20
C ASP A 292 55.47 22.00 12.37
N HIS A 293 55.47 21.34 11.23
CA HIS A 293 54.33 21.18 10.37
C HIS A 293 54.14 19.69 10.06
N ARG A 294 52.90 19.21 10.14
CA ARG A 294 52.55 17.84 9.78
C ARG A 294 51.26 17.83 8.99
N ASN A 295 51.26 17.21 7.82
CA ASN A 295 50.05 16.81 7.12
C ASN A 295 49.72 15.35 7.48
N THR A 296 48.46 15.06 7.81
CA THR A 296 47.98 13.70 8.10
C THR A 296 47.51 12.95 6.87
N GLY A 297 47.35 13.63 5.72
CA GLY A 297 46.63 13.15 4.54
C GLY A 297 45.26 13.84 4.40
N ASN A 298 44.61 14.10 5.54
CA ASN A 298 43.32 14.80 5.60
C ASN A 298 43.50 16.29 5.89
N HIS A 299 44.31 16.65 6.89
CA HIS A 299 44.48 18.02 7.37
C HIS A 299 45.94 18.34 7.73
N GLY A 300 46.27 19.64 7.75
CA GLY A 300 47.56 20.16 8.17
C GLY A 300 47.52 20.71 9.59
N PHE A 301 48.51 20.34 10.40
CA PHE A 301 48.68 20.80 11.78
C PHE A 301 50.04 21.49 11.94
N ASN A 302 50.09 22.47 12.85
CA ASN A 302 51.29 23.22 13.17
C ASN A 302 51.54 23.19 14.68
N GLN A 303 52.81 23.20 15.08
CA GLN A 303 53.20 23.09 16.49
C GLN A 303 54.47 23.91 16.77
N ILE A 304 54.53 24.50 17.96
CA ILE A 304 55.73 25.13 18.49
C ILE A 304 56.35 24.20 19.53
N GLY A 305 57.62 23.88 19.36
CA GLY A 305 58.40 23.05 20.26
C GLY A 305 59.41 23.86 21.06
N LEU A 306 59.59 23.54 22.33
CA LEU A 306 60.61 24.12 23.19
C LEU A 306 61.33 22.97 23.89
N GLY A 307 62.64 23.07 24.10
CA GLY A 307 63.35 22.05 24.86
C GLY A 307 64.66 22.51 25.46
N VAL A 308 65.06 21.80 26.50
CA VAL A 308 66.32 22.00 27.22
C VAL A 308 67.03 20.66 27.38
N GLU A 309 68.35 20.67 27.33
CA GLU A 309 69.17 19.47 27.46
C GLU A 309 70.45 19.71 28.25
N THR A 310 70.90 18.66 28.92
CA THR A 310 72.24 18.56 29.48
C THR A 310 72.90 17.25 29.03
N LEU A 311 74.06 17.35 28.39
CA LEU A 311 74.76 16.22 27.78
C LEU A 311 76.12 16.03 28.46
N GLY A 312 76.44 14.80 28.86
CA GLY A 312 77.68 14.47 29.56
C GLY A 312 78.37 13.22 29.00
N ARG A 313 79.56 12.91 29.53
CA ARG A 313 80.26 11.67 29.15
C ARG A 313 79.50 10.43 29.58
N THR A 314 78.99 10.45 30.82
CA THR A 314 78.32 9.31 31.46
C THR A 314 76.80 9.36 31.35
N TRP A 315 76.19 10.53 31.56
CA TRP A 315 74.74 10.68 31.58
C TRP A 315 74.24 11.98 30.93
N ASP A 316 73.03 11.92 30.41
CA ASP A 316 72.30 12.99 29.74
C ASP A 316 70.89 13.14 30.33
N ALA A 317 70.32 14.33 30.28
CA ALA A 317 68.90 14.57 30.56
C ALA A 317 68.32 15.63 29.61
N ARG A 318 67.04 15.48 29.28
CA ARG A 318 66.31 16.34 28.35
C ARG A 318 64.88 16.56 28.82
N ALA A 319 64.32 17.72 28.51
CA ALA A 319 62.91 18.04 28.70
C ALA A 319 62.40 18.85 27.51
N ASN A 320 61.24 18.46 26.96
CA ASN A 320 60.63 19.07 25.79
C ASN A 320 59.15 19.40 26.05
N VAL A 321 58.66 20.46 25.43
CA VAL A 321 57.27 20.91 25.45
C VAL A 321 56.80 21.14 24.01
N TYR A 322 55.57 20.74 23.71
CA TYR A 322 54.96 20.75 22.39
C TYR A 322 53.59 21.44 22.45
N LEU A 323 53.43 22.54 21.73
CA LEU A 323 52.24 23.39 21.76
C LEU A 323 51.65 23.52 20.34
N PRO A 324 50.61 22.74 19.99
CA PRO A 324 49.86 22.94 18.75
C PRO A 324 49.28 24.35 18.63
N VAL A 325 49.28 24.90 17.42
CA VAL A 325 48.76 26.25 17.11
C VAL A 325 47.86 26.24 15.88
N GLY A 326 46.89 27.15 15.83
CA GLY A 326 45.88 27.21 14.75
C GLY A 326 44.71 26.26 14.99
N ASP A 327 44.19 25.64 13.92
CA ASP A 327 43.08 24.69 13.98
C ASP A 327 43.56 23.33 14.50
N THR A 328 43.45 23.15 15.82
CA THR A 328 44.00 22.00 16.54
C THR A 328 43.08 20.78 16.57
N ARG A 329 41.86 20.87 16.03
CA ARG A 329 40.92 19.74 15.88
C ARG A 329 40.04 19.93 14.64
N GLN A 330 40.06 18.97 13.71
CA GLN A 330 39.41 19.08 12.39
C GLN A 330 38.65 17.78 12.03
N LEU A 331 37.55 17.88 11.28
CA LEU A 331 36.68 16.76 10.90
C LEU A 331 37.26 16.03 9.67
N ALA A 332 37.69 14.78 9.83
CA ALA A 332 38.24 13.94 8.77
C ALA A 332 37.17 13.29 7.87
N SER A 333 36.06 12.81 8.44
CA SER A 333 34.98 12.17 7.65
C SER A 333 33.65 12.14 8.38
N GLU A 334 32.54 12.13 7.63
CA GLU A 334 31.17 11.92 8.14
C GLU A 334 30.43 10.86 7.29
N SER A 335 29.68 9.96 7.93
CA SER A 335 28.79 9.00 7.24
C SER A 335 27.44 8.86 7.96
N VAL A 336 26.37 8.65 7.19
CA VAL A 336 24.99 8.52 7.70
C VAL A 336 24.39 7.19 7.24
N SER A 337 23.84 6.42 8.19
CA SER A 337 23.17 5.14 7.92
C SER A 337 21.78 5.10 8.57
N SER A 338 20.79 4.52 7.86
CA SER A 338 19.42 4.32 8.38
C SER A 338 19.22 2.84 8.71
N PHE A 339 18.64 2.52 9.87
CA PHE A 339 18.60 1.12 10.33
C PHE A 339 17.25 0.66 10.91
N ALA A 340 16.29 1.56 11.11
CA ALA A 340 14.91 1.20 11.47
C ALA A 340 13.91 2.17 10.84
N THR A 341 12.77 1.63 10.37
CA THR A 341 11.62 2.41 9.90
C THR A 341 10.37 1.89 10.62
N ALA A 342 9.69 2.75 11.36
CA ALA A 342 8.34 2.48 11.89
C ALA A 342 7.31 3.29 11.10
N LEU A 343 6.15 2.69 10.85
CA LEU A 343 5.04 3.28 10.09
C LEU A 343 3.80 3.37 10.99
N SER A 344 3.11 4.51 10.97
CA SER A 344 1.81 4.64 11.62
C SER A 344 0.69 4.07 10.75
N ASP A 345 -0.49 3.92 11.35
CA ASP A 345 -1.73 3.78 10.59
C ASP A 345 -1.95 5.04 9.71
N PRO A 346 -2.54 4.89 8.51
CA PRO A 346 -2.84 6.03 7.66
C PRO A 346 -3.93 6.95 8.25
N PHE A 347 -3.76 8.25 8.04
CA PHE A 347 -4.67 9.31 8.44
C PHE A 347 -4.84 10.32 7.30
N PHE A 348 -5.88 11.15 7.37
CA PHE A 348 -6.04 12.27 6.44
C PHE A 348 -5.23 13.48 6.90
N GLN A 349 -4.54 14.12 5.95
CA GLN A 349 -3.83 15.39 6.18
C GLN A 349 -4.01 16.29 4.95
N GLY A 350 -4.61 17.46 5.13
CA GLY A 350 -4.98 18.33 4.02
C GLY A 350 -5.94 17.62 3.07
N ASN A 351 -5.56 17.52 1.79
CA ASN A 351 -6.33 16.81 0.77
C ASN A 351 -5.80 15.38 0.50
N PHE A 352 -4.96 14.81 1.37
CA PHE A 352 -4.29 13.55 1.08
C PHE A 352 -4.52 12.51 2.18
N LEU A 353 -4.44 11.24 1.78
CA LEU A 353 -4.21 10.15 2.72
C LEU A 353 -2.71 10.01 2.93
N ALA A 354 -2.28 9.98 4.18
CA ALA A 354 -0.89 10.00 4.56
C ALA A 354 -0.61 9.03 5.73
N ARG A 355 0.65 8.72 5.97
CA ARG A 355 1.10 8.02 7.19
C ARG A 355 2.43 8.57 7.67
N SER A 356 2.66 8.54 8.97
CA SER A 356 3.94 8.96 9.54
C SER A 356 4.97 7.84 9.40
N ARG A 357 6.15 8.22 8.93
CA ARG A 357 7.34 7.37 8.84
C ARG A 357 8.38 7.87 9.83
N THR A 358 8.72 7.04 10.82
CA THR A 358 9.79 7.31 11.78
C THR A 358 11.04 6.54 11.36
N ILE A 359 12.11 7.25 11.01
CA ILE A 359 13.39 6.68 10.57
C ILE A 359 14.45 6.95 11.64
N GLN A 360 15.12 5.89 12.10
CA GLN A 360 16.29 6.02 12.96
C GLN A 360 17.57 6.04 12.12
N GLN A 361 18.38 7.08 12.32
CA GLN A 361 19.65 7.28 11.65
C GLN A 361 20.81 7.33 12.64
N GLN A 362 21.96 6.80 12.22
CA GLN A 362 23.22 6.91 12.93
C GLN A 362 24.22 7.71 12.07
N ILE A 363 24.75 8.78 12.65
CA ILE A 363 25.80 9.63 12.09
C ILE A 363 27.11 9.24 12.77
N ASP A 364 28.12 8.90 11.98
CA ASP A 364 29.47 8.56 12.42
C ASP A 364 30.46 9.61 11.91
N ARG A 365 31.09 10.34 12.84
CA ARG A 365 32.06 11.41 12.56
C ARG A 365 33.44 11.02 13.06
N ARG A 366 34.47 11.30 12.27
CA ARG A 366 35.87 11.11 12.66
C ARG A 366 36.60 12.43 12.68
N TYR A 367 37.37 12.70 13.73
CA TYR A 367 38.16 13.91 13.90
C TYR A 367 39.64 13.57 14.07
N GLU A 368 40.49 14.49 13.65
CA GLU A 368 41.93 14.48 13.93
C GLU A 368 42.26 15.70 14.78
N ALA A 369 42.98 15.49 15.88
CA ALA A 369 43.32 16.55 16.83
C ALA A 369 44.81 16.54 17.17
N ALA A 370 45.46 17.70 17.05
CA ALA A 370 46.87 17.86 17.44
C ALA A 370 46.99 17.97 18.96
N ALA A 371 47.85 17.15 19.55
CA ALA A 371 48.02 17.05 21.00
C ALA A 371 49.08 18.02 21.52
N THR A 372 48.72 18.73 22.59
CA THR A 372 49.67 19.42 23.46
C THR A 372 50.41 18.39 24.29
N GLY A 373 51.72 18.53 24.47
CA GLY A 373 52.44 17.56 25.30
C GLY A 373 53.76 18.01 25.86
N VAL A 374 54.30 17.18 26.73
CA VAL A 374 55.60 17.33 27.38
C VAL A 374 56.30 15.97 27.45
N ASP A 375 57.62 15.93 27.32
CA ASP A 375 58.40 14.73 27.61
C ASP A 375 59.69 15.06 28.37
N VAL A 376 60.05 14.17 29.29
CA VAL A 376 61.29 14.24 30.08
C VAL A 376 62.00 12.91 30.00
N GLU A 377 63.30 12.91 29.69
CA GLU A 377 64.09 11.70 29.49
C GLU A 377 65.49 11.87 30.08
N ALA A 378 65.97 10.85 30.79
CA ALA A 378 67.33 10.77 31.28
C ALA A 378 67.96 9.42 30.92
N GLY A 379 69.25 9.41 30.69
CA GLY A 379 69.94 8.20 30.27
C GLY A 379 71.44 8.33 30.30
N GLY A 380 72.15 7.28 29.93
CA GLY A 380 73.60 7.26 30.01
C GLY A 380 74.26 6.26 29.09
N LYS A 381 75.58 6.35 29.04
CA LYS A 381 76.42 5.44 28.27
C LYS A 381 76.44 4.06 28.92
N ILE A 382 76.06 3.04 28.15
CA ILE A 382 76.10 1.63 28.55
C ILE A 382 77.49 1.07 28.24
N LEU A 383 77.95 1.20 26.98
CA LEU A 383 79.24 0.72 26.53
C LEU A 383 79.78 1.55 25.36
N SER A 384 81.08 1.45 25.11
CA SER A 384 81.71 2.01 23.89
C SER A 384 81.49 1.05 22.72
N LEU A 385 81.13 1.57 21.54
CA LEU A 385 80.83 0.76 20.36
C LEU A 385 81.55 1.35 19.14
N GLY A 386 82.61 0.68 18.68
CA GLY A 386 83.46 1.21 17.60
C GLY A 386 84.08 2.56 17.95
N GLN A 387 83.83 3.57 17.11
CA GLN A 387 84.26 4.95 17.35
C GLN A 387 83.25 5.80 18.14
N GLY A 388 82.06 5.25 18.45
CA GLY A 388 81.03 5.93 19.22
C GLY A 388 80.61 5.15 20.47
N ASP A 389 79.31 5.15 20.76
CA ASP A 389 78.76 4.59 22.00
C ASP A 389 77.38 3.94 21.83
N LEU A 390 77.05 3.08 22.79
CA LEU A 390 75.70 2.60 23.04
C LEU A 390 75.18 3.30 24.28
N ARG A 391 74.02 3.96 24.17
CA ARG A 391 73.35 4.67 25.26
C ARG A 391 71.96 4.14 25.50
N GLY A 392 71.55 4.12 26.76
CA GLY A 392 70.19 3.78 27.18
C GLY A 392 69.52 4.95 27.87
N TYR A 393 68.22 5.13 27.63
CA TYR A 393 67.43 6.23 28.15
C TYR A 393 66.07 5.75 28.65
N GLY A 394 65.53 6.44 29.66
CA GLY A 394 64.20 6.23 30.23
C GLY A 394 63.55 7.57 30.57
N GLY A 395 62.25 7.67 30.34
CA GLY A 395 61.53 8.92 30.49
C GLY A 395 60.01 8.76 30.59
N LEU A 396 59.36 9.86 30.94
CA LEU A 396 57.91 10.00 30.99
C LEU A 396 57.46 11.08 30.00
N TYR A 397 56.26 10.94 29.47
CA TYR A 397 55.62 11.95 28.64
C TYR A 397 54.15 12.10 28.97
N TYR A 398 53.58 13.25 28.60
CA TYR A 398 52.15 13.50 28.63
C TYR A 398 51.71 14.12 27.30
N PHE A 399 50.59 13.65 26.75
CA PHE A 399 49.94 14.25 25.58
C PHE A 399 48.43 14.36 25.81
N GLY A 400 47.84 15.51 25.44
CA GLY A 400 46.40 15.73 25.49
C GLY A 400 45.92 16.55 24.29
N ALA A 401 44.91 16.05 23.59
CA ALA A 401 44.31 16.68 22.41
C ALA A 401 42.89 17.21 22.71
N PRO A 402 42.46 18.31 22.09
CA PRO A 402 41.09 18.80 22.24
C PRO A 402 40.05 17.74 21.85
N GLY A 403 39.01 17.56 22.66
CA GLY A 403 37.95 16.57 22.43
C GLY A 403 38.32 15.12 22.79
N GLY A 404 39.55 14.86 23.22
CA GLY A 404 40.04 13.55 23.66
C GLY A 404 40.53 13.60 25.12
N ASN A 405 40.84 12.42 25.67
CA ASN A 405 41.42 12.31 27.01
C ASN A 405 42.95 12.48 26.95
N GLY A 406 43.54 13.20 27.91
CA GLY A 406 45.00 13.25 28.06
C GLY A 406 45.57 11.93 28.58
N THR A 407 46.82 11.62 28.21
CA THR A 407 47.50 10.38 28.60
C THR A 407 48.90 10.66 29.12
N ILE A 408 49.31 9.95 30.17
CA ILE A 408 50.70 9.89 30.65
C ILE A 408 51.28 8.55 30.19
N GLY A 409 52.46 8.59 29.59
CA GLY A 409 53.19 7.40 29.15
C GLY A 409 54.62 7.37 29.64
N TRP A 410 55.24 6.20 29.49
CA TRP A 410 56.67 6.02 29.70
C TRP A 410 57.34 5.59 28.39
N ARG A 411 58.60 5.97 28.23
CA ARG A 411 59.44 5.59 27.08
C ARG A 411 60.81 5.12 27.56
N THR A 412 61.29 4.03 26.99
CA THR A 412 62.67 3.56 27.09
C THR A 412 63.30 3.50 25.71
N ARG A 413 64.59 3.79 25.62
CA ARG A 413 65.27 3.86 24.33
C ARG A 413 66.71 3.40 24.42
N LEU A 414 67.14 2.64 23.41
CA LEU A 414 68.54 2.33 23.14
C LEU A 414 68.97 3.09 21.89
N GLU A 415 70.17 3.66 21.94
CA GLU A 415 70.78 4.37 20.82
C GLU A 415 72.21 3.87 20.64
N ALA A 416 72.47 3.23 19.51
CA ALA A 416 73.79 2.78 19.11
C ALA A 416 74.34 3.73 18.04
N ARG A 417 75.58 4.20 18.25
CA ARG A 417 76.36 4.98 17.30
C ARG A 417 77.67 4.25 17.00
N PRO A 418 77.68 3.26 16.10
CA PRO A 418 78.90 2.49 15.81
C PRO A 418 80.02 3.36 15.20
N THR A 419 79.64 4.42 14.50
CA THR A 419 80.52 5.45 13.91
C THR A 419 79.93 6.84 14.14
N GLU A 420 80.68 7.90 13.83
CA GLU A 420 80.18 9.29 13.91
C GLU A 420 79.08 9.62 12.89
N ASN A 421 78.84 8.73 11.92
CA ASN A 421 77.96 8.98 10.77
C ASN A 421 76.70 8.10 10.76
N LEU A 422 76.61 7.10 11.64
CA LEU A 422 75.50 6.15 11.70
C LEU A 422 74.90 6.13 13.10
N GLN A 423 73.58 6.35 13.17
CA GLN A 423 72.78 6.26 14.37
C GLN A 423 71.71 5.18 14.18
N LEU A 424 71.63 4.25 15.12
CA LEU A 424 70.58 3.23 15.20
C LEU A 424 69.84 3.42 16.52
N GLY A 425 68.52 3.52 16.48
CA GLY A 425 67.66 3.72 17.63
C GLY A 425 66.63 2.61 17.77
N LEU A 426 66.37 2.19 19.00
CA LEU A 426 65.24 1.32 19.33
C LEU A 426 64.52 1.91 20.54
N ALA A 427 63.23 2.24 20.41
CA ALA A 427 62.44 2.83 21.48
C ALA A 427 61.19 1.98 21.76
N LEU A 428 60.94 1.70 23.04
CA LEU A 428 59.71 1.08 23.52
C LEU A 428 58.96 2.10 24.37
N SER A 429 57.70 2.38 24.02
CA SER A 429 56.83 3.27 24.79
C SER A 429 55.48 2.64 25.07
N ARG A 430 54.83 3.03 26.17
CA ARG A 430 53.45 2.64 26.46
C ARG A 430 52.66 3.76 27.12
N ASP A 431 51.45 3.96 26.62
CA ASP A 431 50.42 4.82 27.22
C ASP A 431 49.00 4.33 26.86
N ASN A 432 47.97 5.00 27.40
CA ASN A 432 46.57 4.58 27.25
C ASN A 432 45.91 5.01 25.92
N ASN A 433 46.44 6.01 25.20
CA ASN A 433 45.86 6.49 23.94
C ASN A 433 46.54 5.86 22.72
N TYR A 434 47.86 5.73 22.75
CA TYR A 434 48.67 5.24 21.63
C TYR A 434 49.15 3.79 21.82
N GLY A 435 48.82 3.16 22.96
CA GLY A 435 49.14 1.76 23.23
C GLY A 435 50.64 1.52 23.46
N THR A 436 51.09 0.28 23.19
CA THR A 436 52.50 -0.10 23.30
C THR A 436 53.15 -0.04 21.92
N ASN A 437 54.19 0.77 21.75
CA ASN A 437 54.87 0.99 20.47
C ASN A 437 56.34 0.60 20.57
N LEU A 438 56.82 -0.14 19.58
CA LEU A 438 58.25 -0.46 19.39
C LEU A 438 58.72 0.19 18.10
N VAL A 439 59.56 1.22 18.22
CA VAL A 439 60.02 2.05 17.11
C VAL A 439 61.50 1.83 16.87
N PHE A 440 61.86 1.46 15.64
CA PHE A 440 63.22 1.39 15.15
C PHE A 440 63.55 2.63 14.30
N ASN A 441 64.72 3.21 14.51
CA ASN A 441 65.19 4.40 13.82
C ASN A 441 66.59 4.16 13.24
N VAL A 442 66.81 4.61 12.00
CA VAL A 442 68.12 4.63 11.35
C VAL A 442 68.38 6.04 10.86
N GLY A 443 69.51 6.60 11.25
CA GLY A 443 69.99 7.91 10.80
C GLY A 443 71.38 7.78 10.21
N VAL A 444 71.59 8.37 9.04
CA VAL A 444 72.93 8.51 8.44
C VAL A 444 73.23 9.99 8.24
N THR A 445 74.38 10.44 8.70
CA THR A 445 74.80 11.85 8.64
C THR A 445 76.13 11.99 7.87
N PHE A 446 76.17 12.94 6.96
CA PHE A 446 77.31 13.26 6.10
C PHE A 446 77.77 14.69 6.36
N PRO A 447 78.98 14.91 6.89
CA PRO A 447 79.55 16.25 7.03
C PRO A 447 79.94 16.79 5.64
N ILE A 448 79.61 18.07 5.37
CA ILE A 448 79.86 18.72 4.07
C ILE A 448 81.36 19.02 3.88
N ASN A 449 82.07 19.35 4.96
CA ASN A 449 83.52 19.57 4.95
C ASN A 449 84.20 18.49 5.82
N ARG A 450 84.91 17.55 5.19
CA ARG A 450 85.78 16.58 5.88
C ARG A 450 87.18 17.17 6.04
N SER A 451 87.62 17.42 7.27
CA SER A 451 89.04 17.73 7.51
C SER A 451 89.77 16.46 7.93
N ASN A 452 90.98 16.21 7.41
CA ASN A 452 91.85 15.10 7.84
C ASN A 452 92.25 15.16 9.34
N ARG A 453 91.81 16.19 10.07
CA ARG A 453 92.00 16.37 11.53
C ARG A 453 90.77 15.97 12.37
N ASP A 454 89.71 15.42 11.78
CA ASP A 454 88.48 15.09 12.50
C ASP A 454 88.59 13.83 13.39
N SER A 455 89.65 13.03 13.23
CA SER A 455 89.92 11.82 14.03
C SER A 455 90.48 12.06 15.44
N LEU A 456 90.64 13.32 15.88
CA LEU A 456 91.09 13.69 17.23
C LEU A 456 90.09 14.62 17.95
N ARG A 457 88.78 14.44 17.72
CA ARG A 457 87.75 15.17 18.46
C ARG A 457 87.49 14.50 19.81
N GLU A 458 87.49 15.29 20.88
CA GLU A 458 87.02 14.83 22.20
C GLU A 458 85.55 14.36 22.07
N PRO A 459 85.21 13.11 22.47
CA PRO A 459 83.88 12.54 22.23
C PRO A 459 82.73 13.35 22.82
N LEU A 460 82.93 14.08 23.92
CA LEU A 460 81.91 14.97 24.48
C LEU A 460 81.73 16.24 23.65
N LEU A 461 82.82 16.87 23.20
CA LEU A 461 82.76 18.11 22.43
C LEU A 461 82.18 17.89 21.03
N ALA A 462 82.34 16.70 20.45
CA ALA A 462 81.69 16.33 19.20
C ALA A 462 80.16 16.42 19.30
N ARG A 463 79.59 16.20 20.50
CA ARG A 463 78.14 16.26 20.76
C ARG A 463 77.57 17.67 20.74
N LEU A 464 78.39 18.71 20.64
CA LEU A 464 77.92 20.06 20.31
C LEU A 464 77.20 20.07 18.96
N GLY A 465 77.58 19.18 18.04
CA GLY A 465 76.94 18.98 16.74
C GLY A 465 75.87 17.89 16.68
N ASP A 466 75.49 17.27 17.80
CA ASP A 466 74.43 16.26 17.83
C ASP A 466 73.09 16.89 17.42
N SER A 467 72.20 16.17 16.79
CA SER A 467 70.84 16.68 16.63
C SER A 467 70.09 16.80 17.96
N VAL A 468 69.12 17.72 18.04
CA VAL A 468 68.21 17.76 19.19
C VAL A 468 67.38 16.49 19.22
N TYR A 469 67.23 15.89 20.41
CA TYR A 469 66.37 14.74 20.58
C TYR A 469 65.00 15.17 21.13
N ARG A 470 63.98 14.95 20.32
CA ARG A 470 62.60 15.36 20.57
C ARG A 470 61.64 14.49 19.76
N ASN A 471 60.34 14.55 20.05
CA ASN A 471 59.33 14.09 19.13
C ASN A 471 59.23 15.11 17.98
N SER A 472 59.73 14.73 16.81
CA SER A 472 59.76 15.57 15.61
C SER A 472 58.45 15.53 14.83
N ASN A 473 57.51 14.66 15.23
CA ASN A 473 56.21 14.51 14.61
C ASN A 473 55.13 15.08 15.53
N ILE A 474 54.20 15.86 14.98
CA ILE A 474 53.08 16.40 15.76
C ILE A 474 52.20 15.22 16.17
N VAL A 475 51.99 15.01 17.46
CA VAL A 475 51.16 13.91 17.96
C VAL A 475 49.70 14.17 17.58
N ILE A 476 49.09 13.25 16.82
CA ILE A 476 47.68 13.33 16.38
C ILE A 476 46.86 12.29 17.14
N ASP A 477 45.71 12.73 17.68
CA ASP A 477 44.67 11.89 18.25
C ASP A 477 43.53 11.71 17.24
N GLN A 478 43.18 10.46 16.93
CA GLN A 478 42.09 10.11 16.03
C GLN A 478 40.84 9.77 16.85
N GLN A 479 39.81 10.60 16.72
CA GLN A 479 38.60 10.53 17.53
C GLN A 479 37.41 10.09 16.67
N ARG A 480 36.49 9.33 17.25
CA ARG A 480 35.25 8.90 16.60
C ARG A 480 34.05 9.24 17.47
N GLU A 481 33.07 9.92 16.89
CA GLU A 481 31.84 10.33 17.54
C GLU A 481 30.63 9.70 16.84
N PHE A 482 29.70 9.16 17.63
CA PHE A 482 28.43 8.63 17.14
C PHE A 482 27.27 9.50 17.63
N ARG A 483 26.37 9.82 16.72
CA ARG A 483 25.11 10.50 17.06
C ARG A 483 23.95 9.76 16.43
N GLN A 484 23.01 9.33 17.26
CA GLN A 484 21.73 8.81 16.78
C GLN A 484 20.73 9.95 16.68
N THR A 485 19.96 9.98 15.59
CA THR A 485 18.86 10.92 15.40
C THR A 485 17.64 10.18 14.87
N THR A 486 16.47 10.67 15.27
CA THR A 486 15.19 10.18 14.75
C THR A 486 14.61 11.24 13.84
N ILE A 487 14.21 10.84 12.64
CA ILE A 487 13.52 11.70 11.68
C ILE A 487 12.09 11.20 11.56
N GLN A 488 11.14 12.12 11.65
CA GLN A 488 9.75 11.85 11.31
C GLN A 488 9.43 12.56 10.01
N ASP A 489 8.88 11.81 9.06
CA ASP A 489 8.45 12.31 7.77
C ASP A 489 7.03 11.80 7.46
N THR A 490 6.31 12.50 6.59
CA THR A 490 4.97 12.12 6.14
C THR A 490 5.06 11.48 4.77
N GLN A 491 4.66 10.21 4.67
CA GLN A 491 4.49 9.53 3.39
C GLN A 491 3.04 9.67 2.93
N LEU A 492 2.82 10.22 1.73
CA LEU A 492 1.50 10.21 1.08
C LEU A 492 1.22 8.85 0.44
N ILE A 493 -0.02 8.39 0.50
CA ILE A 493 -0.43 7.08 -0.03
C ILE A 493 -0.76 7.18 -1.52
N THR A 494 -0.21 6.30 -2.34
CA THR A 494 -0.25 6.39 -3.80
C THR A 494 -1.41 5.62 -4.41
N ASN A 495 -2.09 6.26 -5.36
CA ASN A 495 -3.07 5.65 -6.25
C ASN A 495 -2.34 4.77 -7.30
N PRO A 496 -2.63 3.45 -7.35
CA PRO A 496 -1.96 2.54 -8.27
C PRO A 496 -2.26 2.81 -9.75
N THR A 497 -3.40 3.45 -10.05
CA THR A 497 -3.82 3.76 -11.43
C THR A 497 -3.09 4.97 -11.99
N THR A 498 -2.85 6.00 -11.19
CA THR A 498 -2.25 7.27 -11.65
C THR A 498 -0.77 7.42 -11.29
N GLY A 499 -0.28 6.63 -10.31
CA GLY A 499 1.05 6.80 -9.73
C GLY A 499 1.21 8.08 -8.87
N GLN A 500 0.13 8.84 -8.69
CA GLN A 500 0.09 10.06 -7.86
C GLN A 500 -0.53 9.77 -6.48
N PRO A 501 -0.29 10.60 -5.46
CA PRO A 501 -1.00 10.48 -4.19
C PRO A 501 -2.52 10.52 -4.35
N TRP A 502 -3.23 9.71 -3.58
CA TRP A 502 -4.69 9.81 -3.49
C TRP A 502 -5.09 11.19 -2.96
N ARG A 503 -5.96 11.87 -3.71
CA ARG A 503 -6.46 13.19 -3.35
C ARG A 503 -7.93 13.15 -2.97
N PHE A 504 -8.26 13.80 -1.86
CA PHE A 504 -9.58 13.84 -1.26
C PHE A 504 -10.09 15.27 -1.17
N ARG A 505 -11.39 15.45 -1.42
CA ARG A 505 -12.14 16.68 -1.15
C ARG A 505 -13.16 16.38 -0.07
N HIS A 506 -12.90 16.85 1.14
CA HIS A 506 -13.72 16.57 2.30
C HIS A 506 -14.92 17.52 2.35
N ALA A 507 -16.10 16.95 2.52
CA ALA A 507 -17.33 17.69 2.73
C ALA A 507 -18.04 17.23 4.01
N VAL A 508 -18.46 18.18 4.83
CA VAL A 508 -19.31 17.94 6.01
C VAL A 508 -20.57 18.81 5.88
N PRO A 509 -21.62 18.29 5.23
CA PRO A 509 -22.80 19.07 4.87
C PRO A 509 -23.47 19.79 6.06
N GLY A 510 -23.65 21.11 5.92
CA GLY A 510 -24.28 21.97 6.92
C GLY A 510 -23.39 22.42 8.09
N VAL A 511 -22.13 21.96 8.16
CA VAL A 511 -21.19 22.36 9.23
C VAL A 511 -19.91 22.97 8.65
N GLY A 512 -19.34 22.35 7.61
CA GLY A 512 -18.11 22.84 7.00
C GLY A 512 -18.27 24.25 6.43
N THR A 513 -17.21 25.03 6.44
CA THR A 513 -17.17 26.37 5.79
C THR A 513 -15.84 26.57 5.05
N GLY A 514 -15.08 25.48 4.89
CA GLY A 514 -13.69 25.51 4.52
C GLY A 514 -13.38 25.27 3.05
N ASP A 515 -12.12 24.95 2.79
CA ASP A 515 -11.51 24.79 1.47
C ASP A 515 -11.53 23.34 0.95
N GLY A 516 -12.12 22.41 1.71
CA GLY A 516 -12.26 21.00 1.32
C GLY A 516 -11.10 20.12 1.76
N THR A 517 -10.18 20.64 2.57
CA THR A 517 -9.21 19.82 3.31
C THR A 517 -9.88 19.06 4.45
N PHE A 518 -9.22 18.04 4.98
CA PHE A 518 -9.71 17.27 6.13
C PHE A 518 -9.89 18.15 7.38
N GLU A 519 -8.95 19.05 7.63
CA GLU A 519 -8.97 19.97 8.77
C GLU A 519 -9.98 21.10 8.59
N ASN A 520 -10.32 21.45 7.35
CA ASN A 520 -11.27 22.51 7.01
C ASN A 520 -12.20 22.09 5.84
N PRO A 521 -13.15 21.16 6.09
CA PRO A 521 -14.00 20.60 5.05
C PRO A 521 -15.01 21.63 4.52
N THR A 522 -15.50 21.42 3.29
CA THR A 522 -16.56 22.25 2.73
C THR A 522 -17.90 22.00 3.43
N GLY A 523 -18.79 23.00 3.38
CA GLY A 523 -20.14 22.91 3.93
C GLY A 523 -21.17 22.23 3.05
N THR A 524 -20.83 21.95 1.80
CA THR A 524 -21.72 21.34 0.81
C THR A 524 -20.94 20.41 -0.11
N VAL A 525 -21.61 19.38 -0.61
CA VAL A 525 -21.05 18.47 -1.61
C VAL A 525 -20.76 19.21 -2.92
N ALA A 526 -21.63 20.16 -3.31
CA ALA A 526 -21.45 20.98 -4.50
C ALA A 526 -20.14 21.80 -4.46
N ALA A 527 -19.79 22.38 -3.31
CA ALA A 527 -18.53 23.13 -3.17
C ALA A 527 -17.30 22.23 -3.30
N ALA A 528 -17.36 21.00 -2.78
CA ALA A 528 -16.27 20.03 -2.94
C ALA A 528 -16.13 19.56 -4.40
N LEU A 529 -17.25 19.32 -5.09
CA LEU A 529 -17.28 18.94 -6.51
C LEU A 529 -16.76 20.05 -7.43
N ALA A 530 -17.03 21.32 -7.11
CA ALA A 530 -16.59 22.46 -7.91
C ALA A 530 -15.07 22.58 -8.04
N VAL A 531 -14.31 22.01 -7.10
CA VAL A 531 -12.84 22.02 -7.09
C VAL A 531 -12.22 20.64 -7.33
N ALA A 532 -13.04 19.60 -7.47
CA ALA A 532 -12.61 18.25 -7.74
C ALA A 532 -11.99 18.17 -9.15
N GLN A 533 -10.91 17.39 -9.27
CA GLN A 533 -10.24 17.09 -10.52
C GLN A 533 -10.45 15.61 -10.87
N PRO A 534 -10.20 15.18 -12.12
CA PRO A 534 -10.18 13.77 -12.46
C PRO A 534 -9.32 12.97 -11.47
N ASP A 535 -9.82 11.80 -11.06
CA ASP A 535 -9.22 10.88 -10.08
C ASP A 535 -9.25 11.34 -8.61
N ASP A 536 -9.87 12.49 -8.31
CA ASP A 536 -10.16 12.90 -6.92
C ASP A 536 -11.32 12.07 -6.32
N ILE A 537 -11.29 11.92 -5.00
CA ILE A 537 -12.40 11.38 -4.20
C ILE A 537 -13.05 12.54 -3.43
N VAL A 538 -14.32 12.84 -3.70
CA VAL A 538 -15.15 13.66 -2.81
C VAL A 538 -15.63 12.78 -1.67
N TYR A 539 -15.13 13.02 -0.46
CA TYR A 539 -15.40 12.19 0.71
C TYR A 539 -16.34 12.91 1.68
N VAL A 540 -17.57 12.41 1.77
CA VAL A 540 -18.68 13.09 2.45
C VAL A 540 -18.94 12.45 3.81
N GLN A 541 -18.71 13.21 4.87
CA GLN A 541 -19.04 12.79 6.23
C GLN A 541 -20.47 13.16 6.59
N SER A 542 -21.03 12.47 7.59
CA SER A 542 -22.29 12.88 8.22
C SER A 542 -22.10 14.20 8.96
N GLY A 543 -22.56 15.32 8.38
CA GLY A 543 -22.70 16.62 9.07
C GLY A 543 -24.01 16.72 9.85
N ILE A 544 -24.59 17.92 9.93
CA ILE A 544 -25.99 18.09 10.38
C ILE A 544 -27.00 17.72 9.28
N ASN A 545 -26.50 17.49 8.06
CA ASN A 545 -27.23 16.97 6.91
C ASN A 545 -28.58 17.68 6.68
N PRO A 546 -28.58 18.95 6.26
CA PRO A 546 -29.80 19.72 6.05
C PRO A 546 -30.64 19.27 4.82
N GLY A 547 -30.28 18.14 4.20
CA GLY A 547 -30.67 17.75 2.86
C GLY A 547 -29.67 18.27 1.83
N ILE A 548 -28.89 17.37 1.24
CA ILE A 548 -27.95 17.67 0.16
C ILE A 548 -28.77 17.88 -1.13
N PRO A 549 -28.70 19.04 -1.79
CA PRO A 549 -29.41 19.26 -3.06
C PRO A 549 -28.90 18.33 -4.18
N ALA A 550 -29.61 18.30 -5.31
CA ALA A 550 -29.13 17.66 -6.54
C ALA A 550 -27.71 18.12 -6.91
N PHE A 551 -26.91 17.20 -7.48
CA PHE A 551 -25.55 17.50 -7.94
C PHE A 551 -25.13 16.58 -9.10
N THR A 552 -24.12 17.02 -9.85
CA THR A 552 -23.51 16.26 -10.93
C THR A 552 -22.09 15.86 -10.53
N ILE A 553 -21.74 14.60 -10.74
CA ILE A 553 -20.40 14.06 -10.54
C ILE A 553 -19.59 14.28 -11.82
N PRO A 554 -18.48 15.03 -11.80
CA PRO A 554 -17.60 15.16 -12.96
C PRO A 554 -16.97 13.83 -13.38
N ASP A 555 -16.53 13.76 -14.62
CA ASP A 555 -15.82 12.58 -15.13
C ASP A 555 -14.61 12.20 -14.26
N ARG A 556 -14.45 10.90 -14.04
CA ARG A 556 -13.38 10.27 -13.24
C ARG A 556 -13.34 10.70 -11.77
N VAL A 557 -14.41 11.30 -11.25
CA VAL A 557 -14.53 11.63 -9.83
C VAL A 557 -15.33 10.55 -9.11
N GLN A 558 -14.88 10.19 -7.91
CA GLN A 558 -15.64 9.33 -7.00
C GLN A 558 -16.28 10.19 -5.91
N VAL A 559 -17.54 9.92 -5.59
CA VAL A 559 -18.27 10.53 -4.47
C VAL A 559 -18.63 9.42 -3.49
N LEU A 560 -17.92 9.38 -2.37
CA LEU A 560 -18.03 8.33 -1.37
C LEU A 560 -18.47 8.96 -0.05
N SER A 561 -19.42 8.35 0.64
CA SER A 561 -19.76 8.75 2.01
C SER A 561 -19.01 7.92 3.05
N THR A 562 -18.95 8.41 4.29
CA THR A 562 -18.46 7.64 5.45
C THR A 562 -19.43 6.58 5.95
N GLY A 563 -20.66 6.51 5.41
CA GLY A 563 -21.72 5.64 5.90
C GLY A 563 -21.34 4.16 5.86
N PRO A 564 -21.20 3.55 4.67
CA PRO A 564 -20.70 2.19 4.54
C PRO A 564 -19.17 2.13 4.69
N ILE A 565 -18.63 0.91 4.80
CA ILE A 565 -17.18 0.70 4.74
C ILE A 565 -16.71 1.02 3.32
N GLN A 566 -15.73 1.92 3.20
CA GLN A 566 -15.17 2.34 1.93
C GLN A 566 -13.76 1.79 1.80
N ARG A 567 -13.45 1.18 0.66
CA ARG A 567 -12.12 0.63 0.37
C ARG A 567 -11.56 1.20 -0.93
N ILE A 568 -10.27 1.46 -0.94
CA ILE A 568 -9.50 1.92 -2.11
C ILE A 568 -8.27 1.06 -2.28
N ASP A 569 -7.81 0.91 -3.51
CA ASP A 569 -6.53 0.24 -3.78
C ASP A 569 -5.38 1.24 -3.68
N THR A 570 -4.27 0.80 -3.11
CA THR A 570 -3.08 1.62 -2.83
C THR A 570 -1.81 0.84 -3.16
N VAL A 571 -0.74 1.54 -3.53
CA VAL A 571 0.57 0.90 -3.79
C VAL A 571 1.18 0.35 -2.50
N GLU A 572 1.08 1.09 -1.39
CA GLU A 572 1.74 0.75 -0.13
C GLU A 572 1.02 -0.29 0.71
N LEU A 573 -0.30 -0.38 0.63
CA LEU A 573 -1.14 -1.17 1.56
C LEU A 573 -2.04 -2.18 0.83
N GLY A 574 -2.07 -2.18 -0.50
CA GLY A 574 -3.06 -2.94 -1.27
C GLY A 574 -4.47 -2.36 -1.08
N ASN A 575 -5.46 -3.23 -0.96
CA ASN A 575 -6.85 -2.85 -0.71
C ASN A 575 -7.02 -2.36 0.74
N PHE A 576 -7.24 -1.07 0.91
CA PHE A 576 -7.22 -0.38 2.20
C PHE A 576 -8.59 0.24 2.53
N GLN A 577 -9.05 0.05 3.77
CA GLN A 577 -10.27 0.72 4.26
C GLN A 577 -9.97 2.18 4.61
N LEU A 578 -10.73 3.10 4.01
CA LEU A 578 -10.60 4.53 4.30
C LEU A 578 -10.91 4.84 5.77
N PRO A 579 -10.14 5.74 6.42
CA PRO A 579 -10.46 6.21 7.75
C PRO A 579 -11.88 6.81 7.79
N LEU A 580 -12.54 6.70 8.94
CA LEU A 580 -13.92 7.16 9.19
C LEU A 580 -15.03 6.43 8.43
N SER A 581 -14.71 5.52 7.50
CA SER A 581 -15.75 4.73 6.82
C SER A 581 -16.39 3.69 7.74
N GLY A 582 -17.61 3.28 7.44
CA GLY A 582 -18.40 2.36 8.28
C GLY A 582 -19.11 3.05 9.45
N ALA A 583 -19.38 4.36 9.34
CA ALA A 583 -20.08 5.12 10.37
C ALA A 583 -21.57 4.75 10.53
N GLY A 584 -22.15 4.04 9.56
CA GLY A 584 -23.54 3.55 9.58
C GLY A 584 -24.60 4.61 9.27
N VAL A 585 -24.22 5.87 9.08
CA VAL A 585 -25.15 6.97 8.75
C VAL A 585 -24.93 7.42 7.31
N LEU A 586 -25.95 7.29 6.46
CA LEU A 586 -25.93 7.73 5.07
C LEU A 586 -26.32 9.22 4.98
N PRO A 587 -25.49 10.10 4.37
CA PRO A 587 -25.91 11.47 4.07
C PRO A 587 -27.11 11.49 3.11
N SER A 588 -28.04 12.43 3.33
CA SER A 588 -29.34 12.46 2.66
C SER A 588 -29.32 13.44 1.50
N VAL A 589 -29.51 12.94 0.28
CA VAL A 589 -29.70 13.73 -0.93
C VAL A 589 -31.19 13.92 -1.17
N VAL A 590 -31.58 15.17 -1.42
CA VAL A 590 -32.94 15.61 -1.77
C VAL A 590 -32.87 16.23 -3.17
N GLY A 591 -32.86 15.37 -4.18
CA GLY A 591 -32.68 15.70 -5.58
C GLY A 591 -31.98 14.58 -6.35
N THR A 592 -31.93 14.75 -7.67
CA THR A 592 -31.27 13.79 -8.57
C THR A 592 -29.76 13.91 -8.49
N VAL A 593 -29.06 12.77 -8.45
CA VAL A 593 -27.61 12.69 -8.66
C VAL A 593 -27.33 12.34 -10.12
N THR A 594 -26.57 13.19 -10.81
CA THR A 594 -26.20 12.97 -12.21
C THR A 594 -24.77 12.44 -12.31
N LEU A 595 -24.58 11.34 -13.02
CA LEU A 595 -23.30 10.64 -13.18
C LEU A 595 -22.54 11.15 -14.42
N GLY A 596 -21.22 11.27 -14.30
CA GLY A 596 -20.28 11.44 -15.42
C GLY A 596 -19.60 10.13 -15.82
N ASN A 597 -18.64 10.19 -16.75
CA ASN A 597 -17.85 9.06 -17.20
C ASN A 597 -16.90 8.55 -16.10
N SER A 598 -16.72 7.24 -16.00
CA SER A 598 -15.81 6.57 -15.05
C SER A 598 -16.00 7.05 -13.60
N THR A 599 -17.25 7.24 -13.19
CA THR A 599 -17.61 7.76 -11.86
C THR A 599 -17.98 6.66 -10.88
N THR A 600 -17.86 6.95 -9.59
CA THR A 600 -18.39 6.09 -8.52
C THR A 600 -19.25 6.91 -7.57
N LEU A 601 -20.45 6.44 -7.25
CA LEU A 601 -21.31 6.98 -6.21
C LEU A 601 -21.54 5.91 -5.15
N SER A 602 -21.23 6.22 -3.89
CA SER A 602 -21.45 5.27 -2.80
C SER A 602 -21.87 5.88 -1.46
N GLY A 603 -22.86 5.24 -0.84
CA GLY A 603 -23.19 5.44 0.57
C GLY A 603 -24.18 6.58 0.84
N PHE A 604 -25.12 6.86 -0.06
CA PHE A 604 -26.07 7.95 0.12
C PHE A 604 -27.50 7.45 0.30
N ALA A 605 -28.28 8.15 1.14
CA ALA A 605 -29.73 8.04 1.15
C ALA A 605 -30.28 9.07 0.16
N ILE A 606 -30.95 8.65 -0.91
CA ILE A 606 -31.35 9.52 -2.02
C ILE A 606 -32.87 9.54 -2.12
N THR A 607 -33.44 10.75 -2.12
CA THR A 607 -34.84 11.01 -2.41
C THR A 607 -34.94 12.05 -3.52
N ALA A 608 -35.85 11.86 -4.48
CA ALA A 608 -35.98 12.76 -5.63
C ALA A 608 -37.43 12.87 -6.09
N ALA A 609 -38.27 13.58 -5.34
CA ALA A 609 -39.73 13.59 -5.56
C ALA A 609 -40.20 14.00 -6.99
N ASN A 610 -39.37 14.73 -7.74
CA ASN A 610 -39.72 15.26 -9.07
C ASN A 610 -38.95 14.61 -10.24
N GLY A 611 -38.17 13.55 -10.01
CA GLY A 611 -37.36 12.93 -11.05
C GLY A 611 -36.76 11.59 -10.62
N ALA A 612 -35.77 11.11 -11.37
CA ALA A 612 -35.05 9.90 -11.00
C ALA A 612 -34.10 10.15 -9.81
N GLY A 613 -33.82 9.14 -9.01
CA GLY A 613 -32.86 9.25 -7.91
C GLY A 613 -31.44 9.47 -8.44
N ILE A 614 -31.02 8.62 -9.38
CA ILE A 614 -29.73 8.69 -10.06
C ILE A 614 -29.95 8.67 -11.58
N VAL A 615 -29.22 9.51 -12.30
CA VAL A 615 -29.26 9.58 -13.77
C VAL A 615 -27.85 9.46 -14.36
N GLY A 616 -27.70 8.62 -15.37
CA GLY A 616 -26.53 8.61 -16.26
C GLY A 616 -26.97 8.66 -17.71
N ASN A 617 -26.46 9.60 -18.50
CA ASN A 617 -26.87 9.77 -19.89
C ASN A 617 -25.66 10.01 -20.80
N ASN A 618 -25.49 9.17 -21.83
CA ASN A 618 -24.35 9.21 -22.75
C ASN A 618 -22.99 9.13 -22.01
N ILE A 619 -22.90 8.23 -21.04
CA ILE A 619 -21.69 8.04 -20.23
C ILE A 619 -21.08 6.66 -20.46
N THR A 620 -19.80 6.56 -20.15
CA THR A 620 -19.03 5.33 -20.16
C THR A 620 -18.57 5.01 -18.76
N GLN A 621 -18.64 3.75 -18.37
CA GLN A 621 -18.17 3.23 -17.09
C GLN A 621 -18.74 3.92 -15.84
N THR A 622 -19.55 3.23 -15.03
CA THR A 622 -20.00 3.82 -13.76
C THR A 622 -20.23 2.76 -12.69
N THR A 623 -20.06 3.14 -11.43
CA THR A 623 -20.35 2.31 -10.27
C THR A 623 -21.30 3.03 -9.33
N VAL A 624 -22.44 2.42 -9.05
CA VAL A 624 -23.43 2.87 -8.07
C VAL A 624 -23.55 1.80 -7.00
N ARG A 625 -23.12 2.08 -5.78
CA ARG A 625 -23.14 1.07 -4.71
C ARG A 625 -23.50 1.56 -3.32
N ASP A 626 -24.05 0.68 -2.49
CA ASP A 626 -24.34 0.97 -1.08
C ASP A 626 -25.29 2.17 -0.87
N ASN A 627 -26.17 2.48 -1.84
CA ASN A 627 -27.11 3.59 -1.74
C ASN A 627 -28.49 3.10 -1.29
N ALA A 628 -29.19 3.95 -0.53
CA ALA A 628 -30.60 3.77 -0.19
C ALA A 628 -31.44 4.79 -0.97
N ILE A 629 -32.05 4.36 -2.07
CA ILE A 629 -32.81 5.19 -3.01
C ILE A 629 -34.29 4.98 -2.75
N ALA A 630 -35.01 6.04 -2.39
CA ALA A 630 -36.42 5.94 -2.04
C ALA A 630 -37.24 7.15 -2.52
N ASN A 631 -38.55 6.92 -2.75
CA ASN A 631 -39.52 7.99 -3.00
C ASN A 631 -39.12 8.92 -4.18
N THR A 632 -38.66 8.34 -5.28
CA THR A 632 -38.33 9.09 -6.49
C THR A 632 -39.59 9.36 -7.31
N GLY A 633 -39.59 10.46 -8.07
CA GLY A 633 -40.72 10.85 -8.92
C GLY A 633 -40.86 9.95 -10.14
N THR A 634 -39.73 9.51 -10.69
CA THR A 634 -39.64 8.54 -11.79
C THR A 634 -38.82 7.31 -11.35
N GLN A 635 -37.78 6.90 -12.07
CA GLN A 635 -36.97 5.72 -11.76
C GLN A 635 -36.14 5.87 -10.49
N GLY A 636 -35.76 4.76 -9.87
CA GLY A 636 -34.70 4.78 -8.85
C GLY A 636 -33.36 5.15 -9.49
N ILE A 637 -32.96 4.40 -10.51
CA ILE A 637 -31.77 4.63 -11.32
C ILE A 637 -32.18 4.62 -12.81
N LEU A 638 -31.85 5.68 -13.54
CA LEU A 638 -32.07 5.79 -14.98
C LEU A 638 -30.74 5.92 -15.72
N LEU A 639 -30.45 4.96 -16.59
CA LEU A 639 -29.25 4.93 -17.43
C LEU A 639 -29.66 4.93 -18.91
N THR A 640 -29.17 5.92 -19.67
CA THR A 640 -29.49 6.04 -21.10
C THR A 640 -28.22 6.14 -21.94
N ASN A 641 -28.12 5.34 -23.00
CA ASN A 641 -26.97 5.26 -23.92
C ASN A 641 -25.63 5.11 -23.18
N VAL A 642 -25.58 4.21 -22.20
CA VAL A 642 -24.38 3.92 -21.40
C VAL A 642 -23.53 2.84 -22.07
N GLN A 643 -22.20 2.96 -21.95
CA GLN A 643 -21.27 1.99 -22.56
C GLN A 643 -20.18 1.54 -21.58
N GLY A 644 -19.57 0.41 -21.89
CA GLY A 644 -18.56 -0.21 -21.02
C GLY A 644 -19.16 -0.76 -19.73
N GLN A 645 -18.34 -0.82 -18.68
CA GLN A 645 -18.71 -1.48 -17.43
C GLN A 645 -19.67 -0.63 -16.58
N VAL A 646 -20.86 -1.15 -16.30
CA VAL A 646 -21.82 -0.54 -15.37
C VAL A 646 -22.00 -1.47 -14.18
N ALA A 647 -21.65 -1.03 -12.99
CA ALA A 647 -21.84 -1.80 -11.76
C ALA A 647 -22.90 -1.13 -10.88
N ILE A 648 -23.97 -1.85 -10.57
CA ILE A 648 -25.01 -1.45 -9.62
C ILE A 648 -25.05 -2.51 -8.52
N THR A 649 -24.46 -2.22 -7.37
CA THR A 649 -24.25 -3.24 -6.33
C THR A 649 -24.69 -2.81 -4.95
N ASP A 650 -25.29 -3.72 -4.18
CA ASP A 650 -25.58 -3.48 -2.74
C ASP A 650 -26.48 -2.24 -2.49
N ASN A 651 -27.35 -1.88 -3.45
CA ASN A 651 -28.30 -0.77 -3.28
C ASN A 651 -29.66 -1.28 -2.79
N THR A 652 -30.33 -0.46 -2.00
CA THR A 652 -31.76 -0.59 -1.70
C THR A 652 -32.52 0.43 -2.52
N ILE A 653 -33.42 0.00 -3.39
CA ILE A 653 -34.23 0.84 -4.27
C ILE A 653 -35.70 0.56 -3.99
N GLN A 654 -36.43 1.57 -3.54
CA GLN A 654 -37.83 1.39 -3.20
C GLN A 654 -38.73 2.58 -3.52
N GLN A 655 -40.01 2.33 -3.79
CA GLN A 655 -41.00 3.40 -3.97
C GLN A 655 -40.60 4.41 -5.04
N ALA A 656 -39.91 3.95 -6.08
CA ALA A 656 -39.74 4.72 -7.29
C ALA A 656 -41.10 4.92 -7.97
N GLY A 657 -41.34 6.10 -8.53
CA GLY A 657 -42.58 6.38 -9.25
C GLY A 657 -42.71 5.57 -10.55
N ALA A 658 -41.56 5.22 -11.15
CA ALA A 658 -41.41 4.33 -12.30
C ALA A 658 -40.55 3.12 -11.92
N GLU A 659 -39.73 2.60 -12.83
CA GLU A 659 -38.92 1.39 -12.60
C GLU A 659 -37.88 1.58 -11.50
N GLY A 660 -37.51 0.49 -10.80
CA GLY A 660 -36.42 0.52 -9.83
C GLY A 660 -35.10 0.88 -10.51
N VAL A 661 -34.74 0.11 -11.54
CA VAL A 661 -33.59 0.36 -12.42
C VAL A 661 -34.06 0.31 -13.86
N SER A 662 -33.75 1.34 -14.66
CA SER A 662 -34.00 1.36 -16.10
C SER A 662 -32.71 1.63 -16.86
N LEU A 663 -32.38 0.77 -17.84
CA LEU A 663 -31.26 0.93 -18.75
C LEU A 663 -31.77 0.91 -20.19
N ILE A 664 -31.61 2.01 -20.91
CA ILE A 664 -32.11 2.17 -22.29
C ILE A 664 -30.97 2.57 -23.22
N ASN A 665 -30.57 1.69 -24.14
CA ASN A 665 -29.50 1.95 -25.11
C ASN A 665 -30.00 1.86 -26.55
N ASN A 666 -29.75 2.91 -27.34
CA ASN A 666 -30.00 2.91 -28.79
C ASN A 666 -28.78 2.51 -29.63
N ALA A 667 -27.59 2.48 -29.03
CA ALA A 667 -26.33 2.06 -29.66
C ALA A 667 -25.28 1.73 -28.58
N GLY A 668 -24.17 1.13 -29.00
CA GLY A 668 -23.03 0.84 -28.13
C GLY A 668 -23.13 -0.49 -27.41
N GLN A 669 -22.05 -0.85 -26.69
CA GLN A 669 -21.93 -2.10 -25.95
C GLN A 669 -21.84 -1.79 -24.45
N VAL A 670 -22.70 -2.43 -23.65
CA VAL A 670 -22.70 -2.31 -22.18
C VAL A 670 -22.35 -3.64 -21.53
N ASP A 671 -21.62 -3.59 -20.43
CA ASP A 671 -21.36 -4.74 -19.56
C ASP A 671 -21.94 -4.41 -18.18
N LEU A 672 -23.19 -4.84 -17.95
CA LEU A 672 -23.92 -4.57 -16.72
C LEU A 672 -23.67 -5.68 -15.69
N LEU A 673 -23.28 -5.28 -14.49
CA LEU A 673 -23.33 -6.09 -13.28
C LEU A 673 -24.33 -5.48 -12.29
N LEU A 674 -25.50 -6.09 -12.16
CA LEU A 674 -26.53 -5.76 -11.19
C LEU A 674 -26.56 -6.85 -10.12
N THR A 675 -26.04 -6.58 -8.92
CA THR A 675 -25.91 -7.64 -7.90
C THR A 675 -26.11 -7.20 -6.44
N ARG A 676 -26.71 -8.08 -5.62
CA ARG A 676 -27.01 -7.84 -4.20
C ARG A 676 -27.86 -6.60 -3.94
N ASN A 677 -28.73 -6.25 -4.90
CA ASN A 677 -29.67 -5.14 -4.72
C ASN A 677 -30.99 -5.64 -4.14
N GLN A 678 -31.64 -4.78 -3.36
CA GLN A 678 -33.01 -4.95 -2.89
C GLN A 678 -33.89 -3.94 -3.64
N ILE A 679 -34.73 -4.42 -4.56
CA ILE A 679 -35.53 -3.57 -5.45
C ILE A 679 -37.00 -3.87 -5.17
N SER A 680 -37.76 -2.91 -4.64
CA SER A 680 -39.13 -3.19 -4.22
C SER A 680 -40.13 -2.05 -4.30
N ASN A 681 -41.41 -2.39 -4.48
CA ASN A 681 -42.53 -1.43 -4.39
C ASN A 681 -42.38 -0.24 -5.36
N ASN A 682 -41.78 -0.45 -6.53
CA ASN A 682 -41.60 0.57 -7.55
C ASN A 682 -42.81 0.63 -8.51
N GLY A 683 -42.87 1.70 -9.31
CA GLY A 683 -43.79 1.88 -10.45
C GLY A 683 -45.22 2.33 -10.12
N ASN A 684 -45.50 2.71 -8.88
CA ASN A 684 -46.86 3.07 -8.45
C ASN A 684 -47.46 4.35 -9.10
N ARG A 685 -46.73 5.06 -9.97
CA ARG A 685 -47.17 6.29 -10.64
C ARG A 685 -47.08 6.23 -12.17
N THR A 686 -46.51 5.19 -12.75
CA THR A 686 -46.39 5.01 -14.20
C THR A 686 -47.15 3.79 -14.65
N THR A 687 -47.39 3.66 -15.95
CA THR A 687 -48.00 2.43 -16.47
C THR A 687 -47.01 1.28 -16.29
N ASP A 688 -45.79 1.47 -16.80
CA ASP A 688 -44.66 0.54 -16.78
C ASP A 688 -43.82 0.76 -15.52
N GLY A 689 -43.67 -0.29 -14.70
CA GLY A 689 -43.32 -0.17 -13.29
C GLY A 689 -42.36 -1.23 -12.79
N ASP A 690 -41.52 -1.75 -13.68
CA ASP A 690 -40.68 -2.91 -13.41
C ASP A 690 -39.70 -2.73 -12.26
N GLY A 691 -39.28 -3.84 -11.65
CA GLY A 691 -38.11 -3.82 -10.78
C GLY A 691 -36.86 -3.40 -11.56
N VAL A 692 -36.60 -4.11 -12.65
CA VAL A 692 -35.46 -3.88 -13.55
C VAL A 692 -35.96 -3.92 -14.98
N ASN A 693 -35.78 -2.83 -15.71
CA ASN A 693 -36.08 -2.72 -17.14
C ASN A 693 -34.76 -2.54 -17.92
N ILE A 694 -34.50 -3.43 -18.88
CA ILE A 694 -33.39 -3.29 -19.82
C ILE A 694 -33.95 -3.24 -21.24
N GLU A 695 -33.70 -2.14 -21.93
CA GLU A 695 -34.14 -1.94 -23.30
C GLU A 695 -32.98 -1.64 -24.23
N LEU A 696 -32.79 -2.50 -25.25
CA LEU A 696 -31.81 -2.32 -26.30
C LEU A 696 -32.51 -2.15 -27.65
N ARG A 697 -32.10 -1.13 -28.40
CA ARG A 697 -32.66 -0.81 -29.71
C ARG A 697 -31.56 -0.68 -30.76
N ASN A 698 -31.95 -0.80 -32.03
CA ASN A 698 -31.07 -0.64 -33.20
C ASN A 698 -29.88 -1.59 -33.15
N ASN A 699 -28.64 -1.08 -33.03
CA ASN A 699 -27.43 -1.90 -32.98
C ASN A 699 -26.82 -1.94 -31.57
N ALA A 700 -27.61 -1.63 -30.54
CA ALA A 700 -27.18 -1.74 -29.16
C ALA A 700 -26.95 -3.21 -28.77
N GLY A 701 -25.97 -3.43 -27.90
CA GLY A 701 -25.74 -4.75 -27.35
C GLY A 701 -25.03 -4.76 -26.02
N GLY A 702 -24.77 -5.96 -25.50
CA GLY A 702 -24.03 -6.09 -24.27
C GLY A 702 -24.11 -7.43 -23.57
N ASN A 703 -23.40 -7.51 -22.46
CA ASN A 703 -23.49 -8.57 -21.48
C ASN A 703 -24.19 -8.01 -20.23
N PHE A 704 -25.17 -8.75 -19.71
CA PHE A 704 -25.97 -8.33 -18.57
C PHE A 704 -25.96 -9.43 -17.53
N THR A 705 -25.44 -9.16 -16.36
CA THR A 705 -25.41 -10.08 -15.23
C THR A 705 -26.29 -9.53 -14.12
N ILE A 706 -27.46 -10.15 -13.92
CA ILE A 706 -28.42 -9.82 -12.86
C ILE A 706 -28.36 -10.97 -11.87
N THR A 707 -27.62 -10.79 -10.76
CA THR A 707 -27.35 -11.89 -9.84
C THR A 707 -27.46 -11.56 -8.36
N ASN A 708 -27.98 -12.49 -7.57
CA ASN A 708 -28.13 -12.35 -6.12
C ASN A 708 -28.96 -11.11 -5.71
N ASN A 709 -29.99 -10.76 -6.49
CA ASN A 709 -30.89 -9.65 -6.15
C ASN A 709 -32.20 -10.16 -5.54
N THR A 710 -32.82 -9.31 -4.74
CA THR A 710 -34.18 -9.48 -4.23
C THR A 710 -35.07 -8.43 -4.89
N ILE A 711 -35.98 -8.86 -5.76
CA ILE A 711 -36.84 -8.00 -6.58
C ILE A 711 -38.30 -8.31 -6.26
N THR A 712 -39.00 -7.39 -5.58
CA THR A 712 -40.29 -7.73 -4.97
C THR A 712 -41.37 -6.66 -5.07
N ASN A 713 -42.60 -7.07 -5.29
CA ASN A 713 -43.79 -6.21 -5.18
C ASN A 713 -43.73 -4.96 -6.08
N ASN A 714 -43.11 -5.06 -7.26
CA ASN A 714 -43.13 -3.96 -8.22
C ASN A 714 -44.49 -3.94 -8.94
N GLN A 715 -45.00 -2.73 -9.18
CA GLN A 715 -46.38 -2.46 -9.60
C GLN A 715 -46.39 -1.40 -10.70
N GLY A 716 -47.44 -1.35 -11.50
CA GLY A 716 -47.69 -0.36 -12.53
C GLY A 716 -49.17 0.01 -12.59
N THR A 717 -49.50 1.26 -12.90
CA THR A 717 -50.88 1.76 -12.98
C THR A 717 -51.69 1.09 -14.09
N GLY A 718 -51.02 0.49 -15.09
CA GLY A 718 -51.63 -0.33 -16.14
C GLY A 718 -51.59 -1.83 -15.88
N SER A 719 -51.19 -2.26 -14.67
CA SER A 719 -50.88 -3.66 -14.37
C SER A 719 -49.79 -4.26 -15.25
N ILE A 720 -48.79 -3.46 -15.60
CA ILE A 720 -47.70 -3.86 -16.48
C ILE A 720 -46.32 -3.75 -15.81
N ALA A 721 -46.15 -4.42 -14.67
CA ALA A 721 -44.87 -4.42 -13.94
C ALA A 721 -44.32 -5.83 -13.71
N ASP A 722 -43.21 -6.12 -14.37
CA ASP A 722 -42.42 -7.31 -14.25
C ASP A 722 -41.34 -7.15 -13.15
N GLY A 723 -40.82 -8.27 -12.65
CA GLY A 723 -39.64 -8.22 -11.78
C GLY A 723 -38.42 -7.76 -12.57
N VAL A 724 -38.12 -8.48 -13.65
CA VAL A 724 -37.07 -8.15 -14.63
C VAL A 724 -37.69 -8.19 -16.02
N GLU A 725 -37.67 -7.08 -16.74
CA GLU A 725 -38.06 -6.98 -18.15
C GLU A 725 -36.82 -6.74 -19.02
N VAL A 726 -36.71 -7.50 -20.11
CA VAL A 726 -35.69 -7.31 -21.13
C VAL A 726 -36.34 -7.16 -22.49
N LYS A 727 -36.10 -6.03 -23.15
CA LYS A 727 -36.66 -5.69 -24.46
C LYS A 727 -35.54 -5.50 -25.48
N LEU A 728 -35.54 -6.29 -26.56
CA LEU A 728 -34.60 -6.16 -27.68
C LEU A 728 -35.36 -5.85 -28.97
N PHE A 729 -35.04 -4.72 -29.60
CA PHE A 729 -35.70 -4.26 -30.83
C PHE A 729 -34.70 -4.06 -31.97
N ASN A 730 -35.19 -4.15 -33.21
CA ASN A 730 -34.41 -4.00 -34.45
C ASN A 730 -33.26 -5.02 -34.49
N ALA A 731 -32.01 -4.61 -34.71
CA ALA A 731 -30.84 -5.49 -34.79
C ALA A 731 -30.12 -5.63 -33.43
N ALA A 732 -30.80 -5.38 -32.31
CA ALA A 732 -30.19 -5.39 -30.99
C ALA A 732 -29.75 -6.81 -30.62
N ASN A 733 -28.64 -6.92 -29.88
CA ASN A 733 -28.09 -8.21 -29.49
C ASN A 733 -27.50 -8.22 -28.08
N GLY A 734 -27.89 -9.15 -27.22
CA GLY A 734 -27.28 -9.28 -25.89
C GLY A 734 -27.25 -10.68 -25.31
N THR A 735 -26.36 -10.86 -24.33
CA THR A 735 -26.34 -12.04 -23.45
C THR A 735 -26.78 -11.64 -22.05
N PHE A 736 -27.80 -12.31 -21.51
CA PHE A 736 -28.43 -12.02 -20.24
C PHE A 736 -28.28 -13.20 -19.30
N ASN A 737 -27.63 -12.99 -18.16
CA ASN A 737 -27.45 -13.97 -17.10
C ASN A 737 -28.26 -13.53 -15.87
N VAL A 738 -29.47 -14.06 -15.74
CA VAL A 738 -30.36 -13.83 -14.59
C VAL A 738 -30.21 -15.01 -13.65
N THR A 739 -29.42 -14.85 -12.59
CA THR A 739 -29.02 -15.98 -11.74
C THR A 739 -29.13 -15.72 -10.25
N ASP A 740 -29.52 -16.74 -9.48
CA ASP A 740 -29.50 -16.68 -8.02
C ASP A 740 -30.36 -15.52 -7.44
N ASN A 741 -31.43 -15.12 -8.12
CA ASN A 741 -32.31 -14.03 -7.68
C ASN A 741 -33.57 -14.57 -6.98
N VAL A 742 -34.13 -13.73 -6.10
CA VAL A 742 -35.48 -13.91 -5.54
C VAL A 742 -36.38 -12.85 -6.17
N ILE A 743 -37.31 -13.28 -7.02
CA ILE A 743 -38.19 -12.40 -7.77
C ILE A 743 -39.64 -12.78 -7.46
N THR A 744 -40.32 -11.99 -6.63
CA THR A 744 -41.63 -12.37 -6.07
C THR A 744 -42.63 -11.24 -5.93
N GLY A 745 -43.91 -11.56 -6.09
CA GLY A 745 -45.00 -10.62 -5.81
C GLY A 745 -45.15 -9.49 -6.83
N ASN A 746 -44.51 -9.58 -8.01
CA ASN A 746 -44.62 -8.56 -9.05
C ASN A 746 -45.96 -8.67 -9.78
N GLN A 747 -46.42 -7.57 -10.37
CA GLN A 747 -47.75 -7.46 -10.95
C GLN A 747 -47.96 -8.23 -12.26
N LEU A 748 -46.87 -8.63 -12.91
CA LEU A 748 -46.91 -9.50 -14.07
C LEU A 748 -45.99 -10.69 -13.85
N ASN A 749 -44.90 -10.76 -14.61
CA ASN A 749 -44.00 -11.88 -14.64
C ASN A 749 -42.88 -11.68 -13.61
N GLY A 750 -42.27 -12.77 -13.16
CA GLY A 750 -40.98 -12.69 -12.50
C GLY A 750 -39.92 -12.17 -13.47
N VAL A 751 -39.79 -12.83 -14.61
CA VAL A 751 -38.91 -12.42 -15.71
C VAL A 751 -39.72 -12.34 -17.00
N ALA A 752 -39.64 -11.22 -17.72
CA ALA A 752 -40.22 -11.01 -19.04
C ALA A 752 -39.12 -10.70 -20.06
N ILE A 753 -39.20 -11.32 -21.22
CA ILE A 753 -38.25 -11.12 -22.32
C ILE A 753 -39.03 -10.93 -23.62
N ASP A 754 -38.84 -9.77 -24.25
CA ASP A 754 -39.45 -9.40 -25.52
C ASP A 754 -38.36 -9.20 -26.59
N LEU A 755 -38.44 -9.96 -27.69
CA LEU A 755 -37.60 -9.74 -28.88
C LEU A 755 -38.48 -9.45 -30.10
N GLU A 756 -38.17 -8.38 -30.81
CA GLU A 756 -38.90 -7.95 -32.00
C GLU A 756 -37.94 -7.67 -33.18
N ALA A 757 -38.49 -7.64 -34.40
CA ALA A 757 -37.77 -7.39 -35.64
C ALA A 757 -36.67 -8.41 -35.88
N THR A 758 -35.40 -8.01 -35.97
CA THR A 758 -34.26 -8.90 -36.25
C THR A 758 -33.38 -9.12 -35.01
N ALA A 759 -33.95 -8.90 -33.83
CA ALA A 759 -33.21 -8.91 -32.58
C ALA A 759 -32.74 -10.32 -32.24
N GLN A 760 -31.56 -10.41 -31.61
CA GLN A 760 -30.96 -11.68 -31.24
C GLN A 760 -30.61 -11.67 -29.75
N GLY A 761 -30.83 -12.77 -29.04
CA GLY A 761 -30.49 -12.79 -27.62
C GLY A 761 -30.22 -14.19 -27.07
N THR A 762 -29.31 -14.26 -26.11
CA THR A 762 -29.09 -15.45 -25.28
C THR A 762 -29.47 -15.15 -23.84
N PHE A 763 -30.36 -15.93 -23.25
CA PHE A 763 -30.94 -15.71 -21.93
C PHE A 763 -30.69 -16.94 -21.06
N ASN A 764 -29.82 -16.80 -20.08
CA ASN A 764 -29.49 -17.81 -19.07
C ASN A 764 -30.21 -17.44 -17.78
N ILE A 765 -31.32 -18.12 -17.49
CA ILE A 765 -32.13 -17.91 -16.28
C ILE A 765 -31.88 -19.12 -15.39
N ALA A 766 -31.06 -18.99 -14.35
CA ALA A 766 -30.70 -20.15 -13.53
C ALA A 766 -30.70 -19.91 -12.02
N ARG A 767 -31.13 -20.91 -11.25
CA ARG A 767 -31.17 -20.87 -9.77
C ARG A 767 -31.97 -19.69 -9.20
N ASN A 768 -33.00 -19.24 -9.90
CA ASN A 768 -33.88 -18.18 -9.40
C ASN A 768 -35.08 -18.78 -8.66
N ASN A 769 -35.62 -18.01 -7.71
CA ASN A 769 -36.94 -18.22 -7.13
C ASN A 769 -37.91 -17.20 -7.74
N LEU A 770 -38.80 -17.67 -8.62
CA LEU A 770 -39.77 -16.88 -9.37
C LEU A 770 -41.17 -17.24 -8.88
N SER A 771 -41.64 -16.58 -7.81
CA SER A 771 -42.86 -17.00 -7.12
C SER A 771 -43.85 -15.89 -6.81
N ASN A 772 -45.12 -16.26 -6.64
CA ASN A 772 -46.20 -15.34 -6.25
C ASN A 772 -46.36 -14.12 -7.18
N ASN A 773 -45.92 -14.21 -8.44
CA ASN A 773 -46.15 -13.14 -9.42
C ASN A 773 -47.58 -13.25 -9.97
N GLN A 774 -48.18 -12.12 -10.33
CA GLN A 774 -49.60 -12.05 -10.70
C GLN A 774 -49.90 -12.49 -12.15
N LEU A 775 -48.87 -12.73 -12.96
CA LEU A 775 -48.98 -13.42 -14.25
C LEU A 775 -48.09 -14.67 -14.25
N ASN A 776 -46.97 -14.66 -14.98
CA ASN A 776 -46.12 -15.85 -15.10
C ASN A 776 -44.92 -15.83 -14.14
N GLY A 777 -44.30 -16.99 -13.93
CA GLY A 777 -42.92 -17.00 -13.42
C GLY A 777 -41.96 -16.40 -14.45
N VAL A 778 -42.04 -16.88 -15.69
CA VAL A 778 -41.27 -16.41 -16.84
C VAL A 778 -42.18 -16.23 -18.06
N GLY A 779 -42.11 -15.06 -18.71
CA GLY A 779 -42.74 -14.76 -20.00
C GLY A 779 -41.69 -14.54 -21.08
N LEU A 780 -41.77 -15.29 -22.19
CA LEU A 780 -40.90 -15.16 -23.35
C LEU A 780 -41.75 -14.80 -24.56
N PHE A 781 -41.48 -13.68 -25.21
CA PHE A 781 -42.26 -13.19 -26.34
C PHE A 781 -41.31 -12.85 -27.49
N LEU A 782 -41.53 -13.49 -28.64
CA LEU A 782 -40.72 -13.29 -29.84
C LEU A 782 -41.63 -13.13 -31.05
N SER A 783 -41.35 -12.11 -31.87
CA SER A 783 -42.12 -11.83 -33.08
C SER A 783 -41.21 -11.41 -34.24
N ASN A 784 -41.80 -11.22 -35.43
CA ASN A 784 -41.11 -10.89 -36.67
C ASN A 784 -39.99 -11.89 -37.05
N ASP A 785 -38.74 -11.47 -37.15
CA ASP A 785 -37.57 -12.27 -37.54
C ASP A 785 -36.63 -12.55 -36.34
N ALA A 786 -37.13 -12.37 -35.11
CA ALA A 786 -36.32 -12.42 -33.90
C ALA A 786 -35.74 -13.83 -33.66
N GLN A 787 -34.55 -13.88 -33.06
CA GLN A 787 -33.89 -15.14 -32.73
C GLN A 787 -33.50 -15.19 -31.25
N GLY A 788 -34.06 -16.12 -30.49
CA GLY A 788 -33.78 -16.27 -29.07
C GLY A 788 -33.23 -17.64 -28.71
N GLN A 789 -32.22 -17.66 -27.84
CA GLN A 789 -31.82 -18.85 -27.11
C GLN A 789 -32.11 -18.65 -25.63
N PHE A 790 -32.93 -19.53 -25.05
CA PHE A 790 -33.37 -19.47 -23.66
C PHE A 790 -32.93 -20.73 -22.93
N ASN A 791 -32.10 -20.57 -21.91
CA ASN A 791 -31.59 -21.65 -21.07
C ASN A 791 -32.10 -21.42 -19.64
N LEU A 792 -33.07 -22.22 -19.23
CA LEU A 792 -33.67 -22.19 -17.90
C LEU A 792 -33.19 -23.39 -17.08
N ASP A 793 -32.33 -23.17 -16.09
CA ASP A 793 -31.73 -24.25 -15.31
C ASP A 793 -31.95 -24.10 -13.80
N ASN A 794 -32.44 -25.16 -13.15
CA ASN A 794 -32.52 -25.26 -11.70
C ASN A 794 -33.29 -24.10 -11.03
N ASN A 795 -34.34 -23.58 -11.67
CA ASN A 795 -35.19 -22.56 -11.09
C ASN A 795 -36.32 -23.18 -10.26
N THR A 796 -36.78 -22.44 -9.24
CA THR A 796 -38.04 -22.69 -8.55
C THR A 796 -39.07 -21.69 -9.06
N ILE A 797 -40.11 -22.17 -9.71
CA ILE A 797 -41.18 -21.36 -10.30
C ILE A 797 -42.50 -21.78 -9.66
N ALA A 798 -43.04 -20.97 -8.75
CA ALA A 798 -44.15 -21.45 -7.92
C ALA A 798 -45.18 -20.40 -7.52
N ASN A 799 -46.43 -20.84 -7.36
CA ASN A 799 -47.54 -20.02 -6.85
C ASN A 799 -47.80 -18.75 -7.68
N ASN A 800 -47.46 -18.74 -8.97
CA ASN A 800 -47.80 -17.62 -9.85
C ASN A 800 -49.29 -17.72 -10.23
N GLN A 801 -49.94 -16.57 -10.47
CA GLN A 801 -51.39 -16.52 -10.73
C GLN A 801 -51.79 -16.90 -12.15
N PHE A 802 -50.83 -17.10 -13.05
CA PHE A 802 -51.04 -17.69 -14.36
C PHE A 802 -50.08 -18.88 -14.57
N SER A 803 -49.28 -18.89 -15.63
CA SER A 803 -48.41 -20.03 -15.92
C SER A 803 -47.08 -19.99 -15.16
N GLY A 804 -46.44 -21.14 -14.97
CA GLY A 804 -45.04 -21.18 -14.52
C GLY A 804 -44.14 -20.50 -15.55
N LEU A 805 -44.19 -21.00 -16.80
CA LEU A 805 -43.63 -20.32 -17.96
C LEU A 805 -44.67 -20.22 -19.08
N GLN A 806 -44.67 -19.07 -19.75
CA GLN A 806 -45.30 -18.88 -21.05
C GLN A 806 -44.24 -18.45 -22.08
N ALA A 807 -44.16 -19.17 -23.20
CA ALA A 807 -43.40 -18.76 -24.37
C ALA A 807 -44.35 -18.58 -25.56
N VAL A 808 -44.35 -17.39 -26.15
CA VAL A 808 -45.13 -17.04 -27.34
C VAL A 808 -44.16 -16.65 -28.44
N VAL A 809 -44.16 -17.40 -29.54
CA VAL A 809 -43.27 -17.18 -30.69
C VAL A 809 -44.12 -17.10 -31.96
N SER A 810 -44.11 -15.96 -32.64
CA SER A 810 -44.98 -15.66 -33.79
C SER A 810 -44.20 -15.19 -35.03
N ASP A 811 -44.91 -14.91 -36.12
CA ASP A 811 -44.37 -14.48 -37.40
C ASP A 811 -43.31 -15.44 -37.98
N ARG A 812 -42.07 -14.98 -38.23
CA ARG A 812 -40.94 -15.77 -38.75
C ARG A 812 -39.86 -15.97 -37.68
N ALA A 813 -40.21 -15.81 -36.40
CA ALA A 813 -39.26 -15.86 -35.31
C ALA A 813 -38.76 -17.29 -35.07
N ASN A 814 -37.53 -17.41 -34.58
CA ASN A 814 -36.87 -18.67 -34.30
C ASN A 814 -36.41 -18.73 -32.84
N SER A 815 -36.76 -19.78 -32.11
CA SER A 815 -36.42 -19.92 -30.70
C SER A 815 -35.89 -21.31 -30.37
N ILE A 816 -34.82 -21.33 -29.58
CA ILE A 816 -34.34 -22.54 -28.88
C ILE A 816 -34.62 -22.34 -27.39
N VAL A 817 -35.41 -23.25 -26.81
CA VAL A 817 -35.81 -23.16 -25.40
C VAL A 817 -35.38 -24.43 -24.69
N THR A 818 -34.48 -24.32 -23.71
CA THR A 818 -33.95 -25.45 -22.94
C THR A 818 -34.32 -25.27 -21.48
N PHE A 819 -34.97 -26.28 -20.89
CA PHE A 819 -35.35 -26.34 -19.49
C PHE A 819 -34.74 -27.56 -18.84
N THR A 820 -33.88 -27.34 -17.86
CA THR A 820 -33.21 -28.41 -17.13
C THR A 820 -33.44 -28.26 -15.64
N ASN A 821 -33.80 -29.36 -14.96
CA ASN A 821 -33.81 -29.42 -13.50
C ASN A 821 -34.71 -28.39 -12.79
N ASN A 822 -35.73 -27.83 -13.46
CA ASN A 822 -36.60 -26.82 -12.84
C ASN A 822 -37.70 -27.48 -11.99
N THR A 823 -38.09 -26.80 -10.91
CA THR A 823 -39.26 -27.12 -10.09
C THR A 823 -40.37 -26.12 -10.38
N ILE A 824 -41.44 -26.55 -11.03
CA ILE A 824 -42.57 -25.73 -11.48
C ILE A 824 -43.84 -26.21 -10.78
N THR A 825 -44.33 -25.47 -9.79
CA THR A 825 -45.36 -25.99 -8.88
C THR A 825 -46.42 -25.01 -8.46
N ASN A 826 -47.66 -25.48 -8.30
CA ASN A 826 -48.77 -24.71 -7.72
C ASN A 826 -49.06 -23.39 -8.46
N ASN A 827 -48.72 -23.28 -9.75
CA ASN A 827 -49.13 -22.12 -10.55
C ASN A 827 -50.63 -22.28 -10.89
N GLN A 828 -51.38 -21.18 -10.97
CA GLN A 828 -52.85 -21.25 -11.05
C GLN A 828 -53.37 -21.68 -12.43
N ASP A 829 -52.55 -21.59 -13.49
CA ASP A 829 -52.86 -22.11 -14.82
C ASP A 829 -51.84 -23.20 -15.22
N THR A 830 -51.13 -23.04 -16.34
CA THR A 830 -50.28 -24.07 -16.93
C THR A 830 -48.89 -24.10 -16.29
N GLY A 831 -48.27 -25.28 -16.14
CA GLY A 831 -46.87 -25.37 -15.74
C GLY A 831 -45.94 -24.72 -16.78
N ILE A 832 -45.94 -25.25 -18.00
CA ILE A 832 -45.20 -24.77 -19.16
C ILE A 832 -46.15 -24.62 -20.35
N LEU A 833 -46.34 -23.39 -20.84
CA LEU A 833 -47.09 -23.08 -22.05
C LEU A 833 -46.13 -22.69 -23.19
N LEU A 834 -46.16 -23.43 -24.30
CA LEU A 834 -45.42 -23.13 -25.52
C LEU A 834 -46.41 -22.83 -26.66
N GLN A 835 -46.53 -21.57 -27.04
CA GLN A 835 -47.39 -21.11 -28.12
C GLN A 835 -46.54 -20.68 -29.33
N THR A 836 -46.79 -21.29 -30.48
CA THR A 836 -46.07 -21.01 -31.73
C THR A 836 -47.08 -20.75 -32.87
N SER A 837 -46.99 -19.62 -33.55
CA SER A 837 -47.95 -19.24 -34.62
C SER A 837 -47.26 -18.76 -35.91
N ASP A 838 -48.06 -18.51 -36.94
CA ASP A 838 -47.62 -18.01 -38.26
C ASP A 838 -46.60 -18.94 -38.94
N GLN A 839 -45.35 -18.51 -39.11
CA GLN A 839 -44.22 -19.25 -39.70
C GLN A 839 -43.10 -19.50 -38.67
N ALA A 840 -43.40 -19.34 -37.38
CA ALA A 840 -42.40 -19.41 -36.33
C ALA A 840 -41.87 -20.84 -36.16
N GLN A 841 -40.62 -20.93 -35.70
CA GLN A 841 -39.93 -22.19 -35.47
C GLN A 841 -39.41 -22.26 -34.04
N VAL A 842 -39.84 -23.27 -33.29
CA VAL A 842 -39.42 -23.47 -31.90
C VAL A 842 -38.83 -24.86 -31.73
N THR A 843 -37.65 -24.93 -31.15
CA THR A 843 -37.06 -26.18 -30.64
C THR A 843 -36.98 -26.12 -29.12
N ALA A 844 -37.82 -26.91 -28.45
CA ALA A 844 -37.91 -27.00 -27.00
C ALA A 844 -37.27 -28.31 -26.49
N THR A 845 -36.42 -28.22 -25.48
CA THR A 845 -35.81 -29.35 -24.76
C THR A 845 -36.15 -29.25 -23.28
N LEU A 846 -36.91 -30.21 -22.74
CA LEU A 846 -37.35 -30.27 -21.36
C LEU A 846 -36.74 -31.50 -20.68
N LEU A 847 -35.78 -31.32 -19.78
CA LEU A 847 -35.03 -32.40 -19.16
C LEU A 847 -35.12 -32.35 -17.63
N SER A 848 -35.51 -33.46 -17.02
CA SER A 848 -35.45 -33.64 -15.55
C SER A 848 -36.19 -32.55 -14.75
N ASN A 849 -37.27 -31.99 -15.30
CA ASN A 849 -38.09 -31.00 -14.61
C ASN A 849 -39.16 -31.68 -13.74
N SER A 850 -39.56 -31.01 -12.67
CA SER A 850 -40.64 -31.39 -11.77
C SER A 850 -41.80 -30.42 -11.93
N ILE A 851 -42.86 -30.82 -12.62
CA ILE A 851 -44.02 -30.00 -12.99
C ILE A 851 -45.26 -30.54 -12.25
N ILE A 852 -45.58 -29.94 -11.10
CA ILE A 852 -46.48 -30.55 -10.12
C ILE A 852 -47.58 -29.59 -9.66
N ASN A 853 -48.82 -30.08 -9.58
CA ASN A 853 -49.96 -29.36 -8.99
C ASN A 853 -50.25 -27.99 -9.62
N ASN A 854 -50.01 -27.80 -10.91
CA ASN A 854 -50.45 -26.59 -11.60
C ASN A 854 -51.96 -26.67 -11.89
N GLY A 855 -52.64 -25.54 -11.93
CA GLY A 855 -54.11 -25.47 -11.97
C GLY A 855 -54.73 -25.97 -13.27
N ASN A 856 -53.96 -26.00 -14.35
CA ASN A 856 -54.38 -26.50 -15.67
C ASN A 856 -53.42 -27.61 -16.15
N ASP A 857 -52.86 -27.51 -17.37
CA ASP A 857 -51.93 -28.51 -17.89
C ASP A 857 -50.53 -28.44 -17.23
N GLY A 858 -49.82 -29.56 -17.17
CA GLY A 858 -48.40 -29.57 -16.82
C GLY A 858 -47.57 -28.93 -17.94
N ILE A 859 -47.67 -29.47 -19.14
CA ILE A 859 -47.08 -28.93 -20.37
C ILE A 859 -48.19 -28.78 -21.41
N LEU A 860 -48.39 -27.58 -21.94
CA LEU A 860 -49.31 -27.30 -23.04
C LEU A 860 -48.54 -26.75 -24.23
N THR A 861 -48.74 -27.33 -25.41
CA THR A 861 -48.27 -26.74 -26.66
C THR A 861 -49.44 -26.33 -27.53
N LEU A 862 -49.40 -25.10 -28.05
CA LEU A 862 -50.35 -24.56 -29.02
C LEU A 862 -49.59 -24.18 -30.28
N THR A 863 -49.76 -24.92 -31.38
CA THR A 863 -49.03 -24.67 -32.63
C THR A 863 -50.01 -24.41 -33.78
N ASN A 864 -50.00 -23.21 -34.36
CA ASN A 864 -51.03 -22.74 -35.30
C ASN A 864 -50.44 -22.30 -36.66
N ASP A 865 -51.31 -22.01 -37.63
CA ASP A 865 -50.97 -21.53 -38.98
C ASP A 865 -50.03 -22.47 -39.76
N THR A 866 -48.77 -22.08 -39.97
CA THR A 866 -47.72 -22.84 -40.66
C THR A 866 -46.49 -23.05 -39.76
N ALA A 867 -46.66 -22.86 -38.45
CA ALA A 867 -45.58 -22.94 -37.48
C ALA A 867 -45.03 -24.36 -37.32
N LEU A 868 -43.78 -24.44 -36.85
CA LEU A 868 -43.10 -25.69 -36.52
C LEU A 868 -42.66 -25.68 -35.06
N LEU A 869 -43.16 -26.64 -34.28
CA LEU A 869 -42.71 -26.90 -32.93
C LEU A 869 -42.05 -28.28 -32.84
N ARG A 870 -40.81 -28.33 -32.33
CA ARG A 870 -40.10 -29.56 -31.97
C ARG A 870 -39.90 -29.63 -30.47
N LEU A 871 -40.53 -30.58 -29.80
CA LEU A 871 -40.43 -30.80 -28.36
C LEU A 871 -39.67 -32.11 -28.06
N PHE A 872 -38.55 -32.01 -27.36
CA PHE A 872 -37.89 -33.15 -26.73
C PHE A 872 -38.07 -33.06 -25.22
N ALA A 873 -38.90 -33.93 -24.63
CA ALA A 873 -39.10 -33.96 -23.19
C ALA A 873 -38.64 -35.31 -22.61
N ALA A 874 -37.66 -35.30 -21.71
CA ALA A 874 -37.15 -36.52 -21.10
C ALA A 874 -36.91 -36.45 -19.59
N SER A 875 -37.17 -37.56 -18.91
CA SER A 875 -36.98 -37.74 -17.47
C SER A 875 -37.72 -36.72 -16.59
N ASN A 876 -38.81 -36.13 -17.08
CA ASN A 876 -39.62 -35.18 -16.30
C ASN A 876 -40.62 -35.91 -15.40
N ILE A 877 -40.98 -35.27 -14.29
CA ILE A 877 -42.06 -35.68 -13.38
C ILE A 877 -43.20 -34.67 -13.56
N ILE A 878 -44.36 -35.14 -14.04
CA ILE A 878 -45.49 -34.32 -14.43
C ILE A 878 -46.76 -34.90 -13.79
N THR A 879 -47.14 -34.37 -12.63
CA THR A 879 -48.14 -35.02 -11.78
C THR A 879 -49.05 -34.05 -11.05
N GLY A 880 -50.31 -34.44 -10.82
CA GLY A 880 -51.23 -33.67 -9.98
C GLY A 880 -51.74 -32.37 -10.62
N ASN A 881 -51.51 -32.16 -11.92
CA ASN A 881 -51.99 -30.96 -12.61
C ASN A 881 -53.52 -31.02 -12.82
N GLY A 882 -54.16 -29.85 -12.81
CA GLY A 882 -55.62 -29.68 -12.77
C GLY A 882 -56.33 -30.01 -14.08
N PHE A 883 -55.59 -30.19 -15.17
CA PHE A 883 -56.09 -30.69 -16.45
C PHE A 883 -55.21 -31.84 -16.96
N SER A 884 -54.46 -31.66 -18.05
CA SER A 884 -53.61 -32.73 -18.60
C SER A 884 -52.20 -32.71 -18.03
N GLY A 885 -51.50 -33.84 -18.05
CA GLY A 885 -50.06 -33.83 -17.78
C GLY A 885 -49.30 -33.15 -18.91
N VAL A 886 -49.44 -33.67 -20.13
CA VAL A 886 -48.89 -33.11 -21.36
C VAL A 886 -50.01 -33.04 -22.40
N ALA A 887 -50.26 -31.86 -22.96
CA ALA A 887 -51.24 -31.64 -24.02
C ALA A 887 -50.55 -31.05 -25.26
N LEU A 888 -50.67 -31.73 -26.40
CA LEU A 888 -50.11 -31.31 -27.68
C LEU A 888 -51.23 -30.91 -28.64
N ASN A 889 -51.47 -29.61 -28.79
CA ASN A 889 -52.53 -29.08 -29.64
C ASN A 889 -51.94 -28.44 -30.89
N THR A 890 -52.32 -28.97 -32.05
CA THR A 890 -51.89 -28.47 -33.37
C THR A 890 -53.10 -28.03 -34.19
N PHE A 891 -52.98 -26.87 -34.82
CA PHE A 891 -54.02 -26.17 -35.56
C PHE A 891 -53.53 -25.77 -36.96
N ASP A 892 -54.49 -25.43 -37.82
CA ASP A 892 -54.35 -25.11 -39.25
C ASP A 892 -53.48 -26.08 -40.07
N THR A 893 -52.34 -25.60 -40.56
CA THR A 893 -51.37 -26.39 -41.35
C THR A 893 -50.05 -26.56 -40.60
N ALA A 894 -50.07 -26.35 -39.28
CA ALA A 894 -48.90 -26.38 -38.46
C ALA A 894 -48.39 -27.81 -38.22
N SER A 895 -47.14 -27.89 -37.76
CA SER A 895 -46.48 -29.14 -37.48
C SER A 895 -45.90 -29.16 -36.07
N THR A 896 -46.33 -30.13 -35.28
CA THR A 896 -45.76 -30.40 -33.96
C THR A 896 -45.07 -31.76 -33.99
N ALA A 897 -43.78 -31.82 -33.66
CA ALA A 897 -43.06 -33.06 -33.46
C ALA A 897 -42.61 -33.18 -32.00
N ALA A 898 -43.03 -34.23 -31.31
CA ALA A 898 -42.73 -34.43 -29.90
C ALA A 898 -42.11 -35.80 -29.62
N SER A 899 -40.96 -35.82 -28.96
CA SER A 899 -40.34 -37.02 -28.41
C SER A 899 -40.37 -36.98 -26.89
N LEU A 900 -41.13 -37.91 -26.30
CA LEU A 900 -41.31 -38.02 -24.86
C LEU A 900 -40.54 -39.26 -24.38
N ARG A 901 -39.47 -39.11 -23.59
CA ARG A 901 -38.61 -40.24 -23.18
C ARG A 901 -38.45 -40.37 -21.66
N GLY A 902 -38.87 -41.48 -21.07
CA GLY A 902 -38.61 -41.76 -19.65
C GLY A 902 -39.31 -40.82 -18.66
N ASN A 903 -40.39 -40.17 -19.07
CA ASN A 903 -41.15 -39.26 -18.21
C ASN A 903 -42.13 -40.03 -17.31
N THR A 904 -42.44 -39.46 -16.14
CA THR A 904 -43.55 -39.88 -15.29
C THR A 904 -44.68 -38.87 -15.45
N ILE A 905 -45.76 -39.26 -16.11
CA ILE A 905 -46.92 -38.42 -16.45
C ILE A 905 -48.15 -39.10 -15.85
N THR A 906 -48.49 -38.79 -14.61
CA THR A 906 -49.50 -39.55 -13.85
C THR A 906 -50.28 -38.69 -12.88
N GLY A 907 -51.54 -39.04 -12.66
CA GLY A 907 -52.37 -38.41 -11.61
C GLY A 907 -52.77 -36.98 -11.94
N ASN A 908 -52.81 -36.63 -13.23
CA ASN A 908 -53.42 -35.40 -13.72
C ASN A 908 -54.94 -35.61 -13.87
N THR A 909 -55.72 -34.52 -13.79
CA THR A 909 -57.17 -34.62 -13.54
C THR A 909 -57.99 -35.06 -14.75
N PHE A 910 -57.61 -34.64 -15.97
CA PHE A 910 -58.33 -34.99 -17.20
C PHE A 910 -57.66 -36.15 -17.94
N SER A 911 -56.48 -35.93 -18.50
CA SER A 911 -55.65 -36.94 -19.17
C SER A 911 -54.21 -36.82 -18.71
N ASP A 912 -53.40 -37.87 -18.79
CA ASP A 912 -51.98 -37.72 -18.48
C ASP A 912 -51.20 -37.27 -19.73
N LEU A 913 -51.40 -37.94 -20.87
CA LEU A 913 -50.89 -37.49 -22.17
C LEU A 913 -52.06 -37.32 -23.15
N ASP A 914 -52.14 -36.14 -23.74
CA ASP A 914 -53.14 -35.77 -24.72
C ASP A 914 -52.52 -35.20 -26.01
N VAL A 915 -53.11 -35.54 -27.15
CA VAL A 915 -52.70 -35.07 -28.47
C VAL A 915 -53.92 -34.79 -29.31
N PHE A 916 -54.10 -33.52 -29.70
CA PHE A 916 -55.22 -33.05 -30.49
C PHE A 916 -54.78 -32.40 -31.80
N ASN A 917 -55.36 -32.87 -32.90
CA ASN A 917 -55.31 -32.19 -34.20
C ASN A 917 -56.66 -31.54 -34.49
N LEU A 918 -56.71 -30.21 -34.36
CA LEU A 918 -57.98 -29.48 -34.28
C LEU A 918 -58.47 -28.91 -35.61
N THR A 919 -57.71 -29.08 -36.70
CA THR A 919 -58.14 -28.69 -38.06
C THR A 919 -57.56 -29.60 -39.17
N PRO A 920 -58.19 -29.63 -40.36
CA PRO A 920 -57.65 -30.25 -41.58
C PRO A 920 -56.29 -29.67 -42.01
N GLY A 921 -55.27 -30.51 -42.24
CA GLY A 921 -53.94 -30.11 -42.72
C GLY A 921 -52.85 -30.14 -41.64
N THR A 922 -53.24 -30.27 -40.38
CA THR A 922 -52.32 -30.39 -39.23
C THR A 922 -51.55 -31.69 -39.22
N THR A 923 -50.29 -31.65 -38.78
CA THR A 923 -49.49 -32.86 -38.54
C THR A 923 -48.90 -32.82 -37.14
N THR A 924 -49.22 -33.84 -36.33
CA THR A 924 -48.55 -34.05 -35.05
C THR A 924 -47.81 -35.38 -35.08
N CYS A 925 -46.49 -35.38 -34.95
CA CYS A 925 -45.65 -36.57 -34.92
C CYS A 925 -45.17 -36.84 -33.49
N LEU A 926 -45.54 -37.99 -32.93
CA LEU A 926 -45.25 -38.36 -31.54
C LEU A 926 -44.33 -39.59 -31.48
N GLN A 927 -43.28 -39.50 -30.66
CA GLN A 927 -42.40 -40.61 -30.29
C GLN A 927 -42.38 -40.78 -28.75
N PRO A 928 -43.32 -41.51 -28.15
CA PRO A 928 -43.30 -41.82 -26.73
C PRO A 928 -42.45 -43.08 -26.46
N LEU A 929 -41.39 -42.96 -25.65
CA LEU A 929 -40.49 -44.06 -25.28
C LEU A 929 -40.30 -44.19 -23.77
N ASN A 930 -40.51 -45.38 -23.21
CA ASN A 930 -40.23 -45.71 -21.80
C ASN A 930 -40.90 -44.77 -20.77
N ASN A 931 -42.04 -44.16 -21.09
CA ASN A 931 -42.76 -43.30 -20.15
C ASN A 931 -43.67 -44.12 -19.23
N ALA A 932 -43.88 -43.62 -18.02
CA ALA A 932 -44.99 -44.02 -17.15
C ALA A 932 -46.14 -43.04 -17.35
N ILE A 933 -47.21 -43.48 -18.02
CA ILE A 933 -48.37 -42.65 -18.39
C ILE A 933 -49.59 -43.22 -17.67
N GLY A 934 -50.35 -42.39 -16.97
CA GLY A 934 -51.58 -42.89 -16.34
C GLY A 934 -52.67 -43.13 -17.38
N SER A 935 -53.13 -42.09 -18.09
CA SER A 935 -54.05 -42.15 -19.23
C SER A 935 -53.48 -41.52 -20.52
N LEU A 936 -53.81 -42.10 -21.68
CA LEU A 936 -53.35 -41.66 -23.00
C LEU A 936 -54.55 -41.40 -23.91
N VAL A 937 -54.66 -40.16 -24.40
CA VAL A 937 -55.68 -39.73 -25.37
C VAL A 937 -54.97 -39.29 -26.65
N LEU A 938 -55.44 -39.82 -27.79
CA LEU A 938 -54.97 -39.47 -29.13
C LEU A 938 -56.21 -39.21 -29.97
N ASP A 939 -56.57 -37.94 -30.17
CA ASP A 939 -57.82 -37.58 -30.85
C ASP A 939 -57.58 -36.79 -32.13
N ASP A 940 -58.03 -37.38 -33.24
CA ASP A 940 -58.06 -36.77 -34.57
C ASP A 940 -59.53 -36.72 -35.09
N SER A 941 -60.40 -36.23 -34.20
CA SER A 941 -61.86 -36.11 -34.38
C SER A 941 -62.33 -35.32 -35.61
N ASN A 942 -61.42 -34.68 -36.37
CA ASN A 942 -61.75 -33.97 -37.60
C ASN A 942 -61.62 -34.79 -38.89
N GLY A 943 -61.16 -36.04 -38.85
CA GLY A 943 -61.34 -37.02 -39.92
C GLY A 943 -60.68 -36.69 -41.28
N ALA A 944 -59.77 -37.56 -41.70
CA ALA A 944 -59.18 -37.65 -43.04
C ALA A 944 -58.23 -36.54 -43.52
N ALA A 945 -58.02 -35.45 -42.76
CA ALA A 945 -57.12 -34.36 -43.17
C ALA A 945 -56.10 -33.89 -42.11
N GLY A 946 -56.34 -34.10 -40.80
CA GLY A 946 -55.29 -34.02 -39.78
C GLY A 946 -54.56 -35.37 -39.70
N GLN A 947 -53.26 -35.39 -39.40
CA GLN A 947 -52.51 -36.63 -39.18
C GLN A 947 -51.80 -36.61 -37.82
N ILE A 948 -52.35 -37.35 -36.86
CA ILE A 948 -51.56 -37.78 -35.70
C ILE A 948 -50.75 -38.99 -36.15
N GLN A 949 -49.43 -38.85 -36.15
CA GLN A 949 -48.46 -39.85 -36.55
C GLN A 949 -47.72 -40.35 -35.31
N VAL A 950 -47.64 -41.66 -35.12
CA VAL A 950 -46.88 -42.25 -34.01
C VAL A 950 -45.79 -43.16 -34.55
N GLU A 951 -44.56 -42.99 -34.08
CA GLU A 951 -43.44 -43.80 -34.58
C GLU A 951 -43.59 -45.27 -34.23
N THR A 952 -43.28 -46.14 -35.20
CA THR A 952 -43.41 -47.60 -35.04
C THR A 952 -42.49 -48.09 -33.93
N GLY A 953 -43.05 -48.89 -33.00
CA GLY A 953 -42.30 -49.49 -31.88
C GLY A 953 -42.12 -48.58 -30.67
N SER A 954 -42.58 -47.34 -30.72
CA SER A 954 -42.48 -46.40 -29.59
C SER A 954 -43.50 -46.69 -28.48
N LEU A 955 -44.79 -46.72 -28.80
CA LEU A 955 -45.90 -46.97 -27.86
C LEU A 955 -45.72 -48.19 -26.94
N PRO A 956 -45.31 -49.38 -27.41
CA PRO A 956 -45.21 -50.58 -26.56
C PRO A 956 -44.19 -50.48 -25.42
N THR A 957 -43.26 -49.52 -25.49
CA THR A 957 -42.24 -49.33 -24.45
C THR A 957 -42.75 -48.56 -23.23
N ASN A 958 -43.95 -48.00 -23.29
CA ASN A 958 -44.53 -47.18 -22.22
C ASN A 958 -45.43 -48.03 -21.31
N SER A 959 -45.43 -47.74 -20.01
CA SER A 959 -46.41 -48.32 -19.08
C SER A 959 -47.63 -47.41 -18.98
N VAL A 960 -48.76 -47.84 -19.55
CA VAL A 960 -50.03 -47.09 -19.54
C VAL A 960 -51.01 -47.76 -18.57
N THR A 961 -51.48 -47.05 -17.53
CA THR A 961 -52.33 -47.65 -16.48
C THR A 961 -53.81 -47.77 -16.85
N SER A 962 -54.36 -46.77 -17.52
CA SER A 962 -55.73 -46.73 -18.02
C SER A 962 -55.69 -46.33 -19.50
N PRO A 963 -55.58 -47.29 -20.42
CA PRO A 963 -55.68 -46.99 -21.83
C PRO A 963 -57.15 -46.73 -22.16
N ASP A 964 -57.65 -45.51 -21.93
CA ASP A 964 -58.87 -45.05 -22.59
C ASP A 964 -58.53 -44.74 -24.05
N PHE A 965 -58.45 -45.80 -24.87
CA PHE A 965 -58.41 -45.69 -26.33
C PHE A 965 -59.79 -45.27 -26.86
N THR A 966 -60.37 -44.20 -26.34
CA THR A 966 -61.54 -43.58 -26.97
C THR A 966 -61.01 -42.72 -28.11
N PHE A 967 -61.20 -43.19 -29.35
CA PHE A 967 -60.97 -42.50 -30.63
C PHE A 967 -59.53 -42.50 -31.21
N TRP A 968 -58.84 -43.65 -31.27
CA TRP A 968 -57.62 -43.75 -32.09
C TRP A 968 -57.96 -43.70 -33.60
N SER A 969 -57.67 -42.57 -34.27
CA SER A 969 -57.63 -42.45 -35.75
C SER A 969 -56.25 -42.14 -36.32
N GLY A 970 -55.20 -42.19 -35.50
CA GLY A 970 -53.82 -41.89 -35.89
C GLY A 970 -53.17 -42.94 -36.80
N THR A 971 -52.12 -42.54 -37.51
CA THR A 971 -51.31 -43.41 -38.39
C THR A 971 -49.97 -43.76 -37.76
N THR A 972 -49.44 -44.95 -38.04
CA THR A 972 -48.08 -45.33 -37.64
C THR A 972 -47.08 -44.97 -38.73
N VAL A 973 -45.96 -44.36 -38.37
CA VAL A 973 -44.87 -43.98 -39.30
C VAL A 973 -43.55 -44.70 -38.94
N PRO A 974 -42.57 -44.83 -39.87
CA PRO A 974 -41.27 -45.41 -39.55
C PRO A 974 -40.57 -44.71 -38.38
N ALA A 975 -39.72 -45.44 -37.67
CA ALA A 975 -38.88 -44.85 -36.62
C ALA A 975 -37.95 -43.77 -37.22
N GLY A 976 -37.80 -42.64 -36.53
CA GLY A 976 -37.03 -41.48 -36.98
C GLY A 976 -37.80 -40.47 -37.85
N THR A 977 -39.07 -40.73 -38.19
CA THR A 977 -39.91 -39.80 -38.96
C THR A 977 -40.13 -38.48 -38.22
N CYS A 978 -40.24 -38.47 -36.90
CA CYS A 978 -40.43 -37.24 -36.12
C CYS A 978 -39.14 -36.41 -35.98
N GLY A 979 -37.98 -36.95 -36.40
CA GLY A 979 -36.70 -36.24 -36.44
C GLY A 979 -35.91 -36.18 -35.11
N PHE A 980 -36.11 -37.14 -34.20
CA PHE A 980 -35.45 -37.23 -32.87
C PHE A 980 -34.66 -38.51 -32.64
#